data_AF-A0A5P8WIS6-F1
#
_entry.id   AF-A0A5P8WIS6-F1
#
_cell.length_a   1.000
_cell.length_b   1.000
_cell.length_c   1.000
_cell.angle_alpha   90.00
_cell.angle_beta   90.00
_cell.angle_gamma   90.00
#
_symmetry.space_group_name_H-M   'P 1'
#
loop_
_entity.id
_entity.type
_entity.pdbx_description
1 polymer ?
#
loop_
_entity_poly.entity_id
_entity_poly.type
_entity_poly.pdbx_seq_one_letter_code
_entity_poly.pdbx_strand_id
1 'polypeptide(L)'
;MVVDESHNFRNSATNRYRNLLKLVSSGKRNKRVVLLTATPINNSIFDLYHQILLITRGGETYYREWGISNLKTYFKALAKGGVEITELLMQTMVRRSRQDVIRRQQAGEEIRINGKLIHFPKRQLEQFTYNFEDSFAGLYTGIATQIDKLNLPAYNIKAFKKRKDKGEENEVKRNDALVALQKALYFKRFESSLLAFKNSIRNQRDFQTNFYEILTQQGKLLDSKNFRKLVLAAEDEEEGNSVNAIIASLNEVDSKDYDLNQLKQQIEADLRILNNIIITLEKIESSATANTDYDRKLAAFKELLKTQLQGKKILVFSYFKDTAEYLYKQLITDTAWLSQMTVNTQAPVIELLTGATPGKQREEKVKRFAPKANVQTDSDEELTLLQQNPIDILVCTDVLSEGQNLQDAGVLVNYDLHWNPVRMIQRAGRIDRLGTDYDELFIYNCFPEQGLDDLLGLVRRLQERIATIDREVGLDGSVLGETISGKSLDELYKLKMADTDAEKQAILEELEQASDLVSLDEMRLPLLEFLQQASKELIDDIPFGIHSTWNKPIPHPNVPDGGIFFAFRVQDKHFWHFYPRIDNAISLDPNRLISDKRTIFNWLKCQSSDFPKPDELPPVQFDNRIFSVLERAIGNLFNSFQQQQTAKGIKPQMPKLLQSIHHVLTQPDLFQSEPIDEEAKERVLKVITTVNSRSYERDIKAVWENFKQHKNVSLLISELDEYFVDTDQYEELADDQDIRPIEVIQQKDIKLICYEWFKPDTSE
;
A
#
# COMPACT_ATOMS: atom_id res chain seq x y z
N MET A 1 13.18 -12.64 -12.29
CA MET A 1 13.31 -11.27 -11.76
C MET A 1 12.62 -11.22 -10.42
N VAL A 2 13.30 -10.71 -9.39
CA VAL A 2 12.72 -10.46 -8.07
C VAL A 2 12.68 -8.95 -7.88
N VAL A 3 11.53 -8.42 -7.48
CA VAL A 3 11.34 -7.01 -7.15
C VAL A 3 11.02 -6.94 -5.66
N ASP A 4 11.98 -6.47 -4.89
CA ASP A 4 11.76 -6.19 -3.48
C ASP A 4 11.06 -4.84 -3.29
N GLU A 5 10.30 -4.72 -2.20
CA GLU A 5 9.45 -3.56 -1.86
C GLU A 5 8.56 -3.12 -3.06
N SER A 6 7.89 -4.08 -3.69
CA SER A 6 7.12 -3.89 -4.92
C SER A 6 5.97 -2.89 -4.82
N HIS A 7 5.54 -2.53 -3.60
CA HIS A 7 4.55 -1.48 -3.36
C HIS A 7 5.00 -0.11 -3.88
N ASN A 8 6.30 0.11 -4.08
CA ASN A 8 6.84 1.30 -4.74
C ASN A 8 6.45 1.40 -6.23
N PHE A 9 5.93 0.31 -6.81
CA PHE A 9 5.41 0.21 -8.18
C PHE A 9 3.90 -0.01 -8.20
N ARG A 10 3.15 0.58 -7.27
CA ARG A 10 1.67 0.48 -7.26
C ARG A 10 0.96 1.54 -8.11
N ASN A 11 1.64 2.65 -8.41
CA ASN A 11 1.04 3.78 -9.12
C ASN A 11 1.43 3.80 -10.60
N SER A 12 0.46 3.48 -11.47
CA SER A 12 0.65 3.43 -12.92
C SER A 12 0.94 4.77 -13.61
N ALA A 13 0.71 5.90 -12.92
CA ALA A 13 1.05 7.23 -13.41
C ALA A 13 2.54 7.56 -13.31
N THR A 14 3.31 6.81 -12.53
CA THR A 14 4.75 7.08 -12.30
C THR A 14 5.64 6.56 -13.41
N ASN A 15 6.80 7.20 -13.62
CA ASN A 15 7.80 6.69 -14.56
C ASN A 15 8.41 5.36 -14.08
N ARG A 16 8.60 5.19 -12.77
CA ARG A 16 9.13 3.94 -12.18
C ARG A 16 8.26 2.73 -12.53
N TYR A 17 6.94 2.83 -12.34
CA TYR A 17 6.00 1.76 -12.73
C TYR A 17 6.10 1.42 -14.20
N ARG A 18 6.05 2.44 -15.08
CA ARG A 18 6.08 2.23 -16.53
C ARG A 18 7.38 1.56 -16.97
N ASN A 19 8.51 1.99 -16.43
CA ASN A 19 9.80 1.40 -16.75
C ASN A 19 9.87 -0.06 -16.29
N LEU A 20 9.35 -0.39 -15.11
CA LEU A 20 9.26 -1.77 -14.65
C LEU A 20 8.33 -2.61 -15.52
N LEU A 21 7.14 -2.09 -15.86
CA LEU A 21 6.22 -2.78 -16.76
C LEU A 21 6.87 -3.03 -18.13
N LYS A 22 7.58 -2.06 -18.72
CA LYS A 22 8.34 -2.25 -19.95
C LYS A 22 9.40 -3.34 -19.80
N LEU A 23 10.18 -3.33 -18.72
CA LEU A 23 11.23 -4.32 -18.46
C LEU A 23 10.69 -5.75 -18.29
N VAL A 24 9.53 -5.86 -17.65
CA VAL A 24 8.80 -7.11 -17.44
C VAL A 24 8.13 -7.58 -18.72
N SER A 25 7.62 -6.65 -19.52
CA SER A 25 6.95 -6.91 -20.79
C SER A 25 7.94 -7.20 -21.92
N SER A 26 9.16 -6.70 -21.91
CA SER A 26 10.15 -6.96 -22.98
C SER A 26 10.80 -8.35 -22.88
N GLY A 27 11.29 -8.87 -24.01
CA GLY A 27 12.03 -10.13 -24.12
C GLY A 27 11.21 -11.41 -23.88
N LYS A 28 11.91 -12.56 -23.87
CA LYS A 28 11.32 -13.92 -23.86
C LYS A 28 10.17 -14.11 -22.87
N ARG A 29 9.11 -14.81 -23.32
CA ARG A 29 7.84 -14.87 -22.58
C ARG A 29 7.87 -15.60 -21.23
N ASN A 30 8.97 -16.27 -20.93
CA ASN A 30 9.21 -17.11 -19.76
C ASN A 30 9.91 -16.39 -18.59
N LYS A 31 10.06 -15.06 -18.62
CA LYS A 31 10.54 -14.27 -17.47
C LYS A 31 9.61 -14.48 -16.26
N ARG A 32 10.08 -15.23 -15.25
CA ARG A 32 9.39 -15.37 -13.97
C ARG A 32 9.58 -14.10 -13.14
N VAL A 33 8.49 -13.50 -12.69
CA VAL A 33 8.48 -12.29 -11.86
C VAL A 33 7.99 -12.66 -10.47
N VAL A 34 8.76 -12.29 -9.45
CA VAL A 34 8.37 -12.38 -8.04
C VAL A 34 8.36 -10.97 -7.48
N LEU A 35 7.22 -10.57 -6.94
CA LEU A 35 7.04 -9.28 -6.26
C LEU A 35 6.99 -9.54 -4.76
N LEU A 36 7.87 -8.89 -4.00
CA LEU A 36 7.93 -8.98 -2.54
C LEU A 36 7.46 -7.65 -1.96
N THR A 37 6.47 -7.69 -1.07
CA THR A 37 6.02 -6.51 -0.34
C THR A 37 5.30 -6.92 0.94
N ALA A 38 5.52 -6.16 2.01
CA ALA A 38 4.74 -6.29 3.25
C ALA A 38 3.35 -5.64 3.14
N THR A 39 3.18 -4.67 2.22
CA THR A 39 1.97 -3.86 2.10
C THR A 39 1.56 -3.75 0.63
N PRO A 40 0.83 -4.74 0.09
CA PRO A 40 0.43 -4.71 -1.33
C PRO A 40 -0.61 -3.61 -1.63
N ILE A 41 -1.25 -3.05 -0.61
CA ILE A 41 -2.20 -1.93 -0.71
C ILE A 41 -1.83 -0.87 0.30
N ASN A 42 -1.74 0.38 -0.15
CA ASN A 42 -1.47 1.52 0.72
C ASN A 42 -2.64 2.52 0.70
N ASN A 43 -3.21 2.77 -0.49
CA ASN A 43 -4.21 3.80 -0.71
C ASN A 43 -5.55 3.20 -1.15
N SER A 44 -5.53 2.22 -2.06
CA SER A 44 -6.75 1.63 -2.60
C SER A 44 -6.54 0.22 -3.14
N ILE A 45 -7.63 -0.51 -3.34
CA ILE A 45 -7.61 -1.83 -3.97
C ILE A 45 -6.98 -1.84 -5.38
N PHE A 46 -6.93 -0.68 -6.04
CA PHE A 46 -6.26 -0.55 -7.33
C PHE A 46 -4.73 -0.60 -7.21
N ASP A 47 -4.14 -0.41 -6.04
CA ASP A 47 -2.70 -0.62 -5.83
C ASP A 47 -2.33 -2.08 -6.13
N LEU A 48 -3.12 -3.01 -5.59
CA LEU A 48 -2.96 -4.44 -5.86
C LEU A 48 -3.25 -4.77 -7.32
N TYR A 49 -4.28 -4.17 -7.93
CA TYR A 49 -4.55 -4.34 -9.36
C TYR A 49 -3.33 -4.03 -10.23
N HIS A 50 -2.64 -2.91 -9.98
CA HIS A 50 -1.45 -2.54 -10.73
C HIS A 50 -0.27 -3.49 -10.47
N GLN A 51 -0.10 -3.98 -9.25
CA GLN A 51 0.92 -5.00 -8.95
C GLN A 51 0.63 -6.32 -9.67
N ILE A 52 -0.63 -6.78 -9.68
CA ILE A 52 -1.04 -7.97 -10.44
C ILE A 52 -0.82 -7.76 -11.93
N LEU A 53 -1.06 -6.56 -12.47
CA LEU A 53 -0.74 -6.25 -13.86
C LEU A 53 0.75 -6.38 -14.19
N LEU A 54 1.66 -6.11 -13.24
CA LEU A 54 3.08 -6.37 -13.46
C LEU A 54 3.33 -7.88 -13.60
N ILE A 55 2.71 -8.70 -12.75
CA ILE A 55 2.80 -10.18 -12.83
C ILE A 55 2.23 -10.70 -14.16
N THR A 56 1.09 -10.14 -14.60
CA THR A 56 0.44 -10.53 -15.86
C THR A 56 0.99 -9.80 -17.08
N ARG A 57 2.06 -9.01 -16.94
CA ARG A 57 2.72 -8.26 -18.04
C ARG A 57 1.74 -7.35 -18.81
N GLY A 58 0.83 -6.72 -18.08
CA GLY A 58 -0.22 -5.86 -18.60
C GLY A 58 -1.47 -6.60 -19.09
N GLY A 59 -1.52 -7.93 -18.99
CA GLY A 59 -2.63 -8.77 -19.44
C GLY A 59 -3.81 -8.73 -18.45
N GLU A 60 -4.86 -7.99 -18.77
CA GLU A 60 -6.08 -7.95 -17.95
C GLU A 60 -6.89 -9.25 -17.99
N THR A 61 -6.60 -10.12 -18.95
CA THR A 61 -7.38 -11.34 -19.24
C THR A 61 -6.67 -12.61 -18.82
N TYR A 62 -5.54 -12.46 -18.12
CA TYR A 62 -4.68 -13.57 -17.69
C TYR A 62 -5.45 -14.61 -16.86
N TYR A 63 -6.32 -14.15 -15.96
CA TYR A 63 -7.07 -15.01 -15.05
C TYR A 63 -8.39 -15.57 -15.61
N ARG A 64 -8.60 -15.50 -16.94
CA ARG A 64 -9.83 -16.03 -17.59
C ARG A 64 -10.08 -17.50 -17.25
N GLU A 65 -9.03 -18.32 -17.16
CA GLU A 65 -9.16 -19.75 -16.81
C GLU A 65 -9.62 -20.02 -15.39
N TRP A 66 -9.56 -19.01 -14.54
CA TRP A 66 -9.97 -19.06 -13.14
C TRP A 66 -11.26 -18.25 -12.93
N GLY A 67 -12.04 -18.02 -13.99
CA GLY A 67 -13.34 -17.34 -13.94
C GLY A 67 -13.28 -15.82 -13.95
N ILE A 68 -12.09 -15.20 -13.97
CA ILE A 68 -11.93 -13.74 -13.99
C ILE A 68 -11.74 -13.27 -15.43
N SER A 69 -12.83 -12.84 -16.07
CA SER A 69 -12.85 -12.46 -17.49
C SER A 69 -11.95 -11.27 -17.82
N ASN A 70 -11.98 -10.23 -16.97
CA ASN A 70 -11.17 -9.03 -17.07
C ASN A 70 -10.88 -8.47 -15.67
N LEU A 71 -9.60 -8.31 -15.34
CA LEU A 71 -9.12 -7.80 -14.04
C LEU A 71 -9.68 -6.40 -13.73
N LYS A 72 -9.73 -5.49 -14.69
CA LYS A 72 -10.20 -4.12 -14.43
C LYS A 72 -11.68 -4.10 -14.04
N THR A 73 -12.52 -4.87 -14.72
CA THR A 73 -13.94 -4.99 -14.38
C THR A 73 -14.12 -5.68 -13.02
N TYR A 74 -13.33 -6.72 -12.75
CA TYR A 74 -13.33 -7.41 -11.48
C TYR A 74 -12.95 -6.50 -10.31
N PHE A 75 -11.86 -5.73 -10.41
CA PHE A 75 -11.45 -4.78 -9.37
C PHE A 75 -12.45 -3.62 -9.18
N LYS A 76 -13.17 -3.22 -10.24
CA LYS A 76 -14.29 -2.26 -10.11
C LYS A 76 -15.47 -2.85 -9.34
N ALA A 77 -15.80 -4.13 -9.54
CA ALA A 77 -16.84 -4.81 -8.77
C ALA A 77 -16.39 -5.01 -7.31
N LEU A 78 -15.13 -5.36 -7.09
CA LEU A 78 -14.52 -5.51 -5.77
C LEU A 78 -14.55 -4.21 -4.97
N ALA A 79 -14.20 -3.08 -5.60
CA ALA A 79 -14.29 -1.76 -4.98
C ALA A 79 -15.72 -1.36 -4.56
N LYS A 80 -16.75 -1.99 -5.15
CA LYS A 80 -18.17 -1.80 -4.80
C LYS A 80 -18.69 -2.87 -3.85
N GLY A 81 -17.86 -3.81 -3.38
CA GLY A 81 -18.26 -4.94 -2.56
C GLY A 81 -19.11 -5.98 -3.29
N GLY A 82 -19.09 -6.02 -4.61
CA GLY A 82 -19.89 -6.96 -5.42
C GLY A 82 -19.24 -8.33 -5.61
N VAL A 83 -17.95 -8.46 -5.31
CA VAL A 83 -17.17 -9.72 -5.41
C VAL A 83 -16.10 -9.76 -4.32
N GLU A 84 -15.68 -10.95 -3.93
CA GLU A 84 -14.58 -11.21 -3.00
C GLU A 84 -13.24 -11.39 -3.73
N ILE A 85 -12.13 -11.00 -3.10
CA ILE A 85 -10.77 -11.06 -3.70
C ILE A 85 -10.05 -12.40 -3.48
N THR A 86 -10.56 -13.25 -2.59
CA THR A 86 -9.88 -14.46 -2.10
C THR A 86 -9.34 -15.37 -3.20
N GLU A 87 -10.15 -15.70 -4.21
CA GLU A 87 -9.74 -16.62 -5.28
C GLU A 87 -8.55 -16.05 -6.08
N LEU A 88 -8.57 -14.75 -6.40
CA LEU A 88 -7.46 -14.10 -7.11
C LEU A 88 -6.18 -14.13 -6.26
N LEU A 89 -6.29 -13.87 -4.96
CA LEU A 89 -5.13 -13.90 -4.06
C LEU A 89 -4.54 -15.31 -3.93
N MET A 90 -5.38 -16.35 -3.79
CA MET A 90 -4.91 -17.74 -3.71
C MET A 90 -4.09 -18.17 -4.95
N GLN A 91 -4.44 -17.66 -6.14
CA GLN A 91 -3.71 -17.98 -7.37
C GLN A 91 -2.44 -17.15 -7.58
N THR A 92 -2.34 -15.99 -6.94
CA THR A 92 -1.34 -14.97 -7.29
C THR A 92 -0.32 -14.71 -6.19
N MET A 93 -0.73 -14.83 -4.93
CA MET A 93 0.03 -14.38 -3.78
C MET A 93 0.33 -15.56 -2.85
N VAL A 94 1.61 -15.70 -2.50
CA VAL A 94 2.02 -16.54 -1.38
C VAL A 94 2.22 -15.61 -0.18
N ARG A 95 1.51 -15.90 0.91
CA ARG A 95 1.52 -15.08 2.11
C ARG A 95 1.81 -15.93 3.35
N ARG A 96 2.60 -15.37 4.26
CA ARG A 96 2.92 -15.91 5.58
C ARG A 96 2.97 -14.74 6.56
N SER A 97 1.94 -14.60 7.37
CA SER A 97 1.86 -13.60 8.44
C SER A 97 2.62 -14.09 9.68
N ARG A 98 2.96 -13.15 10.57
CA ARG A 98 3.53 -13.46 11.88
C ARG A 98 2.58 -14.35 12.70
N GLN A 99 1.29 -14.00 12.71
CA GLN A 99 0.27 -14.79 13.42
C GLN A 99 0.18 -16.22 12.87
N ASP A 100 0.36 -16.41 11.57
CA ASP A 100 0.32 -17.74 10.95
C ASP A 100 1.44 -18.62 11.50
N VAL A 101 2.64 -18.07 11.59
CA VAL A 101 3.82 -18.79 12.09
C VAL A 101 3.62 -19.13 13.56
N ILE A 102 3.17 -18.17 14.37
CA ILE A 102 2.89 -18.38 15.79
C ILE A 102 1.84 -19.48 15.99
N ARG A 103 0.70 -19.41 15.28
CA ARG A 103 -0.37 -20.41 15.42
C ARG A 103 0.09 -21.80 14.98
N ARG A 104 0.88 -21.92 13.91
CA ARG A 104 1.44 -23.20 13.46
C ARG A 104 2.39 -23.80 14.50
N GLN A 105 3.19 -22.97 15.15
CA GLN A 105 4.08 -23.39 16.23
C GLN A 105 3.30 -23.83 17.47
N GLN A 106 2.22 -23.10 17.81
CA GLN A 106 1.30 -23.50 18.88
C GLN A 106 0.58 -24.82 18.58
N ALA A 107 0.31 -25.10 17.30
CA ALA A 107 -0.18 -26.40 16.82
C ALA A 107 0.89 -27.51 16.79
N GLY A 108 2.13 -27.23 17.21
CA GLY A 108 3.22 -28.21 17.31
C GLY A 108 4.11 -28.34 16.08
N GLU A 109 3.99 -27.42 15.09
CA GLU A 109 4.91 -27.41 13.94
C GLU A 109 6.28 -26.83 14.31
N GLU A 110 7.33 -27.64 14.20
CA GLU A 110 8.71 -27.16 14.30
C GLU A 110 9.17 -26.48 13.01
N ILE A 111 9.15 -25.15 12.99
CA ILE A 111 9.65 -24.37 11.86
C ILE A 111 11.13 -24.09 12.07
N ARG A 112 11.99 -24.63 11.19
CA ARG A 112 13.45 -24.44 11.22
C ARG A 112 13.95 -23.72 9.96
N ILE A 113 14.84 -22.75 10.13
CA ILE A 113 15.63 -22.13 9.03
C ILE A 113 17.10 -22.41 9.33
N ASN A 114 17.81 -22.96 8.34
CA ASN A 114 19.23 -23.34 8.47
C ASN A 114 19.52 -24.19 9.73
N GLY A 115 18.59 -25.09 10.08
CA GLY A 115 18.71 -25.99 11.24
C GLY A 115 18.38 -25.36 12.60
N LYS A 116 18.21 -24.05 12.70
CA LYS A 116 17.79 -23.37 13.94
C LYS A 116 16.27 -23.34 14.04
N LEU A 117 15.75 -23.72 15.21
CA LEU A 117 14.34 -23.50 15.54
C LEU A 117 14.10 -21.99 15.56
N ILE A 118 12.99 -21.58 14.96
CA ILE A 118 12.63 -20.19 14.84
C ILE A 118 11.57 -19.88 15.87
N HIS A 119 11.68 -18.75 16.55
CA HIS A 119 10.56 -18.14 17.28
C HIS A 119 10.49 -16.67 16.93
N PHE A 120 9.27 -16.13 16.97
CA PHE A 120 9.08 -14.69 16.94
C PHE A 120 9.25 -14.15 18.36
N PRO A 121 9.94 -13.01 18.55
CA PRO A 121 10.07 -12.39 19.86
C PRO A 121 8.72 -11.84 20.32
N LYS A 122 8.45 -11.82 21.62
CA LYS A 122 7.26 -11.14 22.17
C LYS A 122 7.45 -9.62 22.08
N ARG A 123 6.41 -8.91 21.65
CA ARG A 123 6.44 -7.43 21.59
C ARG A 123 5.91 -6.84 22.89
N GLN A 124 6.66 -5.93 23.47
CA GLN A 124 6.28 -5.12 24.62
C GLN A 124 6.05 -3.69 24.15
N LEU A 125 4.79 -3.24 24.23
CA LEU A 125 4.40 -1.90 23.82
C LEU A 125 4.46 -0.94 25.00
N GLU A 126 5.44 -0.05 24.96
CA GLU A 126 5.67 0.94 25.99
C GLU A 126 5.33 2.34 25.46
N GLN A 127 5.05 3.24 26.38
CA GLN A 127 4.80 4.63 26.06
C GLN A 127 5.61 5.56 26.95
N PHE A 128 6.04 6.68 26.38
CA PHE A 128 6.56 7.80 27.16
C PHE A 128 5.81 9.07 26.74
N THR A 129 5.51 9.91 27.72
CA THR A 129 4.69 11.09 27.53
C THR A 129 5.46 12.36 27.80
N TYR A 130 4.94 13.46 27.29
CA TYR A 130 5.40 14.81 27.58
C TYR A 130 4.20 15.75 27.64
N ASN A 131 4.36 16.84 28.38
CA ASN A 131 3.30 17.83 28.58
C ASN A 131 3.87 19.25 28.44
N PHE A 132 3.57 19.92 27.31
CA PHE A 132 3.94 21.33 27.13
C PHE A 132 2.97 22.31 27.81
N GLU A 133 1.73 21.92 28.07
CA GLU A 133 0.70 22.78 28.68
C GLU A 133 1.08 23.19 30.10
N ASP A 134 1.77 22.33 30.83
CA ASP A 134 2.33 22.62 32.16
C ASP A 134 3.27 23.84 32.19
N SER A 135 4.12 24.02 31.15
CA SER A 135 5.02 25.19 31.04
C SER A 135 4.39 26.33 30.24
N PHE A 136 3.48 26.01 29.31
CA PHE A 136 2.93 26.94 28.33
C PHE A 136 1.42 26.70 28.12
N ALA A 137 0.63 27.09 29.11
CA ALA A 137 -0.82 26.94 29.08
C ALA A 137 -1.45 27.64 27.85
N GLY A 138 -2.28 26.91 27.11
CA GLY A 138 -2.97 27.35 25.90
C GLY A 138 -2.09 27.41 24.65
N LEU A 139 -0.86 26.88 24.69
CA LEU A 139 0.05 26.92 23.54
C LEU A 139 -0.50 26.12 22.36
N TYR A 140 -0.97 24.89 22.61
CA TYR A 140 -1.50 24.02 21.56
C TYR A 140 -2.72 24.65 20.91
N THR A 141 -3.72 25.03 21.71
CA THR A 141 -4.95 25.66 21.22
C THR A 141 -4.67 26.99 20.54
N GLY A 142 -3.72 27.78 21.06
CA GLY A 142 -3.34 29.09 20.51
C GLY A 142 -2.66 28.99 19.14
N ILE A 143 -1.71 28.08 18.97
CA ILE A 143 -1.06 27.82 17.68
C ILE A 143 -2.05 27.19 16.71
N ALA A 144 -2.85 26.23 17.17
CA ALA A 144 -3.85 25.57 16.33
C ALA A 144 -4.88 26.54 15.75
N THR A 145 -5.41 27.42 16.59
CA THR A 145 -6.36 28.45 16.16
C THR A 145 -5.75 29.40 15.13
N GLN A 146 -4.44 29.67 15.23
CA GLN A 146 -3.72 30.47 14.26
C GLN A 146 -3.53 29.74 12.93
N ILE A 147 -3.12 28.46 12.95
CA ILE A 147 -2.98 27.63 11.73
C ILE A 147 -4.32 27.48 11.00
N ASP A 148 -5.41 27.27 11.74
CA ASP A 148 -6.74 27.11 11.14
C ASP A 148 -7.20 28.38 10.39
N LYS A 149 -6.79 29.56 10.86
CA LYS A 149 -7.08 30.87 10.23
C LYS A 149 -6.25 31.18 8.98
N LEU A 150 -5.20 30.41 8.69
CA LEU A 150 -4.39 30.62 7.47
C LEU A 150 -5.24 30.38 6.22
N ASN A 151 -5.18 31.27 5.24
CA ASN A 151 -5.92 31.14 3.98
C ASN A 151 -5.10 30.42 2.92
N LEU A 152 -3.77 30.58 2.99
CA LEU A 152 -2.79 30.08 2.03
C LEU A 152 -3.20 30.39 0.58
N PRO A 153 -3.49 31.66 0.25
CA PRO A 153 -4.14 32.01 -1.02
C PRO A 153 -3.27 31.71 -2.25
N ALA A 154 -1.95 31.64 -2.06
CA ALA A 154 -0.99 31.23 -3.08
C ALA A 154 -1.27 29.79 -3.62
N TYR A 155 -1.85 28.91 -2.79
CA TYR A 155 -2.19 27.54 -3.15
C TYR A 155 -3.51 27.44 -3.93
N ASN A 156 -4.33 28.51 -3.88
CA ASN A 156 -5.64 28.56 -4.55
C ASN A 156 -5.91 29.91 -5.22
N ILE A 157 -4.99 30.38 -6.06
CA ILE A 157 -5.10 31.68 -6.74
C ILE A 157 -6.39 31.78 -7.58
N LYS A 158 -6.87 30.66 -8.15
CA LYS A 158 -8.12 30.59 -8.92
C LYS A 158 -9.35 30.97 -8.11
N ALA A 159 -9.31 30.85 -6.77
CA ALA A 159 -10.39 31.30 -5.90
C ALA A 159 -10.66 32.81 -6.04
N PHE A 160 -9.66 33.60 -6.44
CA PHE A 160 -9.76 35.07 -6.60
C PHE A 160 -10.11 35.49 -8.03
N LYS A 161 -10.32 34.55 -8.95
CA LYS A 161 -10.75 34.89 -10.31
C LYS A 161 -12.19 35.44 -10.29
N LYS A 162 -12.42 36.59 -10.92
CA LYS A 162 -13.72 37.32 -10.92
C LYS A 162 -14.84 36.53 -11.58
N ARG A 163 -14.51 35.73 -12.60
CA ARG A 163 -15.42 34.81 -13.29
C ARG A 163 -14.75 33.45 -13.42
N LYS A 164 -15.47 32.40 -13.03
CA LYS A 164 -15.01 31.01 -13.06
C LYS A 164 -15.96 30.20 -13.91
N ASP A 165 -15.45 29.33 -14.75
CA ASP A 165 -16.25 28.27 -15.35
C ASP A 165 -16.35 27.05 -14.40
N LYS A 166 -17.20 26.08 -14.76
CA LYS A 166 -17.43 24.87 -13.95
C LYS A 166 -16.15 24.03 -13.74
N GLY A 167 -15.24 24.03 -14.70
CA GLY A 167 -13.95 23.34 -14.58
C GLY A 167 -13.05 24.05 -13.57
N GLU A 168 -13.01 25.38 -13.63
CA GLU A 168 -12.26 26.20 -12.68
C GLU A 168 -12.83 26.14 -11.26
N GLU A 169 -14.15 26.07 -11.09
CA GLU A 169 -14.79 25.83 -9.78
C GLU A 169 -14.36 24.50 -9.16
N ASN A 170 -14.31 23.43 -9.95
CA ASN A 170 -13.79 22.14 -9.51
C ASN A 170 -12.31 22.22 -9.12
N GLU A 171 -11.51 23.00 -9.85
CA GLU A 171 -10.11 23.21 -9.48
C GLU A 171 -9.93 24.01 -8.19
N VAL A 172 -10.77 25.02 -7.95
CA VAL A 172 -10.79 25.77 -6.68
C VAL A 172 -11.08 24.83 -5.52
N LYS A 173 -12.13 24.01 -5.62
CA LYS A 173 -12.45 23.01 -4.59
C LYS A 173 -11.28 22.04 -4.37
N ARG A 174 -10.65 21.55 -5.43
CA ARG A 174 -9.46 20.68 -5.34
C ARG A 174 -8.29 21.36 -4.63
N ASN A 175 -8.05 22.63 -4.90
CA ASN A 175 -6.97 23.38 -4.24
C ASN A 175 -7.30 23.68 -2.76
N ASP A 176 -8.57 23.79 -2.38
CA ASP A 176 -8.96 23.88 -0.96
C ASP A 176 -8.59 22.62 -0.17
N ALA A 177 -8.67 21.44 -0.79
CA ALA A 177 -8.19 20.21 -0.18
C ALA A 177 -6.66 20.24 0.02
N LEU A 178 -5.90 20.84 -0.90
CA LEU A 178 -4.45 21.04 -0.75
C LEU A 178 -4.12 22.01 0.39
N VAL A 179 -4.88 23.09 0.55
CA VAL A 179 -4.73 24.01 1.69
C VAL A 179 -4.98 23.28 3.01
N ALA A 180 -6.02 22.45 3.08
CA ALA A 180 -6.30 21.63 4.25
C ALA A 180 -5.17 20.62 4.55
N LEU A 181 -4.60 20.00 3.52
CA LEU A 181 -3.46 19.09 3.65
C LEU A 181 -2.23 19.82 4.19
N GLN A 182 -1.91 21.00 3.66
CA GLN A 182 -0.77 21.81 4.12
C GLN A 182 -0.90 22.18 5.61
N LYS A 183 -2.11 22.53 6.06
CA LYS A 183 -2.38 22.79 7.49
C LYS A 183 -2.18 21.54 8.34
N ALA A 184 -2.66 20.38 7.89
CA ALA A 184 -2.45 19.11 8.58
C ALA A 184 -0.96 18.77 8.72
N LEU A 185 -0.15 19.09 7.71
CA LEU A 185 1.31 18.90 7.77
C LEU A 185 1.99 19.80 8.81
N TYR A 186 1.54 21.05 8.97
CA TYR A 186 2.05 21.92 10.05
C TYR A 186 1.77 21.33 11.43
N PHE A 187 0.57 20.78 11.62
CA PHE A 187 0.21 20.08 12.86
C PHE A 187 1.08 18.86 13.11
N LYS A 188 1.33 18.05 12.08
CA LYS A 188 2.23 16.88 12.18
C LYS A 188 3.66 17.29 12.54
N ARG A 189 4.18 18.37 11.95
CA ARG A 189 5.51 18.91 12.27
C ARG A 189 5.57 19.48 13.68
N PHE A 190 4.50 20.12 14.15
CA PHE A 190 4.39 20.64 15.51
C PHE A 190 4.41 19.53 16.57
N GLU A 191 3.74 18.41 16.30
CA GLU A 191 3.82 17.23 17.18
C GLU A 191 5.23 16.62 17.18
N SER A 192 5.88 16.51 16.02
CA SER A 192 7.22 15.91 15.92
C SER A 192 8.29 16.73 16.66
N SER A 193 8.40 18.03 16.39
CA SER A 193 9.38 18.91 17.05
C SER A 193 9.06 20.40 16.87
N LEU A 194 9.25 21.20 17.92
CA LEU A 194 9.14 22.66 17.85
C LEU A 194 10.08 23.28 16.81
N LEU A 195 11.28 22.72 16.64
CA LEU A 195 12.23 23.20 15.63
C LEU A 195 11.73 22.91 14.21
N ALA A 196 11.30 21.67 13.95
CA ALA A 196 10.81 21.27 12.63
C ALA A 196 9.58 22.10 12.23
N PHE A 197 8.69 22.37 13.19
CA PHE A 197 7.57 23.27 13.01
C PHE A 197 7.99 24.72 12.75
N LYS A 198 8.91 25.27 13.55
CA LYS A 198 9.44 26.63 13.38
C LYS A 198 10.04 26.83 11.99
N ASN A 199 10.83 25.85 11.52
CA ASN A 199 11.43 25.87 10.19
C ASN A 199 10.36 25.90 9.10
N SER A 200 9.31 25.08 9.21
CA SER A 200 8.22 25.08 8.24
C SER A 200 7.41 26.38 8.23
N ILE A 201 7.13 26.97 9.39
CA ILE A 201 6.44 28.27 9.45
C ILE A 201 7.32 29.39 8.87
N ARG A 202 8.65 29.35 9.09
CA ARG A 202 9.60 30.29 8.46
C ARG A 202 9.66 30.13 6.96
N ASN A 203 9.81 28.90 6.46
CA ASN A 203 9.80 28.61 5.03
C ASN A 203 8.49 29.07 4.39
N GLN A 204 7.35 28.85 5.06
CA GLN A 204 6.06 29.30 4.58
C GLN A 204 5.95 30.83 4.55
N ARG A 205 6.43 31.52 5.60
CA ARG A 205 6.48 32.98 5.66
C ARG A 205 7.33 33.51 4.52
N ASP A 206 8.53 32.98 4.32
CA ASP A 206 9.45 33.42 3.28
C ASP A 206 8.88 33.21 1.89
N PHE A 207 8.22 32.06 1.70
CA PHE A 207 7.46 31.77 0.49
C PHE A 207 6.35 32.81 0.23
N GLN A 208 5.51 33.10 1.23
CA GLN A 208 4.44 34.08 1.09
C GLN A 208 4.96 35.50 0.89
N THR A 209 6.06 35.88 1.54
CA THR A 209 6.73 37.18 1.35
C THR A 209 7.22 37.31 -0.09
N ASN A 210 7.95 36.32 -0.60
CA ASN A 210 8.43 36.32 -1.99
C ASN A 210 7.26 36.36 -2.99
N PHE A 211 6.19 35.60 -2.72
CA PHE A 211 4.99 35.63 -3.54
C PHE A 211 4.31 37.01 -3.54
N TYR A 212 4.21 37.65 -2.37
CA TYR A 212 3.64 38.99 -2.21
C TYR A 212 4.48 40.05 -2.95
N GLU A 213 5.81 39.97 -2.87
CA GLU A 213 6.72 40.86 -3.58
C GLU A 213 6.57 40.75 -5.10
N ILE A 214 6.52 39.52 -5.64
CA ILE A 214 6.29 39.29 -7.08
C ILE A 214 4.93 39.86 -7.50
N LEU A 215 3.88 39.62 -6.71
CA LEU A 215 2.54 40.11 -6.99
C LEU A 215 2.45 41.64 -6.97
N THR A 216 3.12 42.29 -6.02
CA THR A 216 3.03 43.74 -5.80
C THR A 216 3.96 44.55 -6.71
N GLN A 217 5.18 44.06 -6.97
CA GLN A 217 6.18 44.79 -7.74
C GLN A 217 6.08 44.52 -9.24
N GLN A 218 5.73 43.29 -9.64
CA GLN A 218 5.73 42.89 -11.05
C GLN A 218 4.32 42.76 -11.63
N GLY A 219 3.27 42.76 -10.79
CA GLY A 219 1.88 42.58 -11.22
C GLY A 219 1.60 41.19 -11.78
N LYS A 220 2.46 40.20 -11.48
CA LYS A 220 2.40 38.85 -12.05
C LYS A 220 1.68 37.88 -11.10
N LEU A 221 0.87 36.99 -11.66
CA LEU A 221 0.26 35.86 -10.97
C LEU A 221 0.91 34.55 -11.41
N LEU A 222 1.10 33.64 -10.46
CA LEU A 222 1.70 32.32 -10.71
C LEU A 222 0.62 31.30 -11.10
N ASP A 223 0.86 30.48 -12.12
CA ASP A 223 -0.06 29.40 -12.49
C ASP A 223 -0.08 28.27 -11.43
N SER A 224 -1.29 27.92 -11.00
CA SER A 224 -1.67 26.78 -10.15
C SER A 224 -0.99 25.45 -10.49
N LYS A 225 -0.67 25.17 -11.76
CA LYS A 225 -0.11 23.89 -12.19
C LYS A 225 1.38 23.74 -11.88
N ASN A 226 2.14 24.82 -11.95
CA ASN A 226 3.55 24.86 -11.57
C ASN A 226 3.74 25.05 -10.06
N PHE A 227 2.77 25.70 -9.40
CA PHE A 227 2.74 25.84 -7.95
C PHE A 227 2.70 24.47 -7.23
N ARG A 228 1.96 23.50 -7.76
CA ARG A 228 1.92 22.12 -7.22
C ARG A 228 3.27 21.42 -7.27
N LYS A 229 4.06 21.66 -8.31
CA LYS A 229 5.44 21.13 -8.38
C LYS A 229 6.33 21.78 -7.34
N LEU A 230 6.08 23.03 -6.99
CA LEU A 230 6.78 23.80 -5.96
C LEU A 230 6.49 23.25 -4.55
N VAL A 231 5.24 22.88 -4.26
CA VAL A 231 4.86 22.22 -2.99
C VAL A 231 5.48 20.82 -2.88
N LEU A 232 5.39 20.02 -3.95
CA LEU A 232 6.00 18.68 -3.97
C LEU A 232 7.54 18.73 -3.88
N ALA A 233 8.18 19.71 -4.54
CA ALA A 233 9.63 19.91 -4.46
C ALA A 233 10.09 20.53 -3.12
N ALA A 234 9.21 21.24 -2.40
CA ALA A 234 9.49 21.71 -1.04
C ALA A 234 9.32 20.59 0.01
N GLU A 235 8.64 19.50 -0.34
CA GLU A 235 8.47 18.30 0.48
C GLU A 235 9.55 17.23 0.21
N ASP A 236 10.00 17.08 -1.04
CA ASP A 236 11.12 16.21 -1.43
C ASP A 236 12.44 16.97 -1.51
N GLU A 237 13.26 16.90 -0.45
CA GLU A 237 14.63 17.46 -0.45
C GLU A 237 15.60 16.77 -1.44
N GLU A 238 15.18 15.68 -2.12
CA GLU A 238 16.03 14.94 -3.06
C GLU A 238 16.15 15.60 -4.46
N GLU A 239 15.24 16.50 -4.86
CA GLU A 239 15.39 17.27 -6.10
C GLU A 239 15.75 18.72 -5.79
N GLY A 240 17.04 19.06 -5.90
CA GLY A 240 17.64 20.37 -5.67
C GLY A 240 17.22 21.51 -6.62
N ASN A 241 15.93 21.62 -6.95
CA ASN A 241 15.39 22.77 -7.65
C ASN A 241 15.20 23.92 -6.64
N SER A 242 16.17 24.85 -6.61
CA SER A 242 16.05 26.10 -5.86
C SER A 242 14.72 26.80 -6.19
N VAL A 243 14.00 27.28 -5.16
CA VAL A 243 12.76 28.07 -5.28
C VAL A 243 12.91 29.18 -6.34
N ASN A 244 14.10 29.77 -6.45
CA ASN A 244 14.42 30.81 -7.42
C ASN A 244 14.45 30.31 -8.87
N ALA A 245 14.90 29.08 -9.13
CA ALA A 245 14.93 28.48 -10.47
C ALA A 245 13.52 28.14 -10.96
N ILE A 246 12.64 27.71 -10.04
CA ILE A 246 11.24 27.42 -10.36
C ILE A 246 10.49 28.71 -10.64
N ILE A 247 10.70 29.78 -9.86
CA ILE A 247 10.10 31.11 -10.09
C ILE A 247 10.42 31.65 -11.49
N ALA A 248 11.65 31.45 -11.97
CA ALA A 248 12.07 31.87 -13.31
C ALA A 248 11.38 31.09 -14.46
N SER A 249 10.79 29.92 -14.17
CA SER A 249 10.12 29.05 -15.15
C SER A 249 8.60 29.22 -15.21
N LEU A 250 8.03 30.15 -14.45
CA LEU A 250 6.59 30.31 -14.30
C LEU A 250 5.99 31.11 -15.47
N ASN A 251 4.90 30.57 -16.04
CA ASN A 251 4.12 31.26 -17.06
C ASN A 251 3.30 32.40 -16.44
N GLU A 252 3.23 33.52 -17.15
CA GLU A 252 2.53 34.73 -16.75
C GLU A 252 1.01 34.59 -16.99
N VAL A 253 0.20 34.99 -16.01
CA VAL A 253 -1.27 35.07 -16.13
C VAL A 253 -1.70 36.54 -16.07
N ASP A 254 -2.66 36.94 -16.93
CA ASP A 254 -3.20 38.31 -16.94
C ASP A 254 -3.88 38.63 -15.59
N SER A 255 -3.35 39.64 -14.90
CA SER A 255 -3.76 40.06 -13.57
C SER A 255 -5.13 40.75 -13.53
N LYS A 256 -5.70 41.10 -14.69
CA LYS A 256 -7.00 41.82 -14.78
C LYS A 256 -8.20 40.97 -14.37
N ASP A 257 -8.12 39.66 -14.56
CA ASP A 257 -9.21 38.72 -14.30
C ASP A 257 -9.33 38.31 -12.83
N TYR A 258 -8.41 38.76 -11.98
CA TYR A 258 -8.32 38.40 -10.57
C TYR A 258 -8.62 39.59 -9.64
N ASP A 259 -9.17 39.30 -8.47
CA ASP A 259 -9.31 40.25 -7.38
C ASP A 259 -7.99 40.34 -6.59
N LEU A 260 -7.09 41.21 -7.07
CA LEU A 260 -5.78 41.42 -6.46
C LEU A 260 -5.88 42.07 -5.07
N ASN A 261 -6.94 42.81 -4.78
CA ASN A 261 -7.09 43.47 -3.48
C ASN A 261 -7.42 42.44 -2.40
N GLN A 262 -8.37 41.55 -2.68
CA GLN A 262 -8.72 40.46 -1.77
C GLN A 262 -7.53 39.49 -1.59
N LEU A 263 -6.81 39.17 -2.67
CA LEU A 263 -5.62 38.33 -2.63
C LEU A 263 -4.53 38.94 -1.72
N LYS A 264 -4.20 40.23 -1.90
CA LYS A 264 -3.21 40.93 -1.07
C LYS A 264 -3.63 40.96 0.41
N GLN A 265 -4.89 41.25 0.69
CA GLN A 265 -5.41 41.30 2.05
C GLN A 265 -5.28 39.94 2.77
N GLN A 266 -5.55 38.84 2.08
CA GLN A 266 -5.39 37.50 2.65
C GLN A 266 -3.92 37.13 2.88
N ILE A 267 -3.02 37.47 1.95
CA ILE A 267 -1.57 37.23 2.14
C ILE A 267 -1.05 38.03 3.33
N GLU A 268 -1.44 39.30 3.48
CA GLU A 268 -1.04 40.13 4.63
C GLU A 268 -1.59 39.60 5.96
N ALA A 269 -2.82 39.06 5.96
CA ALA A 269 -3.40 38.42 7.14
C ALA A 269 -2.61 37.16 7.52
N ASP A 270 -2.29 36.32 6.54
CA ASP A 270 -1.49 35.11 6.73
C ASP A 270 -0.07 35.44 7.23
N LEU A 271 0.61 36.42 6.63
CA LEU A 271 1.95 36.86 7.08
C LEU A 271 1.93 37.35 8.54
N ARG A 272 0.89 38.08 8.96
CA ARG A 272 0.72 38.46 10.37
C ARG A 272 0.60 37.24 11.28
N ILE A 273 -0.19 36.26 10.88
CA ILE A 273 -0.36 35.00 11.64
C ILE A 273 0.97 34.24 11.73
N LEU A 274 1.65 34.02 10.61
CA LEU A 274 2.92 33.29 10.57
C LEU A 274 4.00 33.98 11.43
N ASN A 275 4.10 35.31 11.36
CA ASN A 275 5.02 36.07 12.20
C ASN A 275 4.66 35.97 13.69
N ASN A 276 3.37 36.02 14.05
CA ASN A 276 2.94 35.85 15.44
C ASN A 276 3.30 34.47 16.00
N ILE A 277 3.14 33.41 15.19
CA ILE A 277 3.57 32.05 15.57
C ILE A 277 5.08 32.02 15.80
N ILE A 278 5.88 32.58 14.88
CA ILE A 278 7.35 32.62 15.02
C ILE A 278 7.77 33.37 16.29
N ILE A 279 7.19 34.54 16.55
CA ILE A 279 7.46 35.34 17.76
C ILE A 279 7.11 34.54 19.03
N THR A 280 6.00 33.79 19.01
CA THR A 280 5.59 32.94 20.13
C THR A 280 6.63 31.85 20.38
N LEU A 281 7.10 31.17 19.34
CA LEU A 281 8.12 30.13 19.43
C LEU A 281 9.48 30.68 19.91
N GLU A 282 9.87 31.87 19.44
CA GLU A 282 11.11 32.53 19.86
C GLU A 282 11.06 33.01 21.32
N LYS A 283 9.88 33.42 21.81
CA LYS A 283 9.69 33.72 23.23
C LYS A 283 9.87 32.48 24.09
N ILE A 284 9.29 31.35 23.70
CA ILE A 284 9.41 30.06 24.40
C ILE A 284 10.88 29.61 24.47
N GLU A 285 11.60 29.75 23.34
CA GLU A 285 13.03 29.45 23.26
C GLU A 285 13.87 30.34 24.19
N SER A 286 13.53 31.62 24.29
CA SER A 286 14.26 32.58 25.12
C SER A 286 13.88 32.54 26.61
N SER A 287 12.66 32.09 26.94
CA SER A 287 12.15 32.04 28.32
C SER A 287 12.50 30.76 29.07
N ALA A 288 12.98 29.73 28.37
CA ALA A 288 13.32 28.46 28.98
C ALA A 288 14.57 28.59 29.86
N THR A 289 14.38 28.50 31.18
CA THR A 289 15.48 28.33 32.12
C THR A 289 16.21 27.02 31.82
N ALA A 290 17.48 27.12 31.42
CA ALA A 290 18.37 26.01 31.10
C ALA A 290 17.89 25.02 30.00
N ASN A 291 17.33 25.46 28.87
CA ASN A 291 16.95 24.61 27.70
C ASN A 291 15.97 23.44 27.96
N THR A 292 15.72 23.03 29.20
CA THR A 292 14.90 21.88 29.60
C THR A 292 13.41 22.16 29.44
N ASP A 293 12.97 23.40 29.69
CA ASP A 293 11.57 23.79 29.53
C ASP A 293 11.17 24.01 28.07
N TYR A 294 12.13 24.35 27.20
CA TYR A 294 11.89 24.60 25.79
C TYR A 294 11.45 23.32 25.07
N ASP A 295 12.09 22.20 25.39
CA ASP A 295 11.88 20.93 24.71
C ASP A 295 11.65 19.78 25.69
N ARG A 296 10.45 19.80 26.29
CA ARG A 296 10.02 18.77 27.24
C ARG A 296 9.95 17.37 26.62
N LYS A 297 9.72 17.27 25.31
CA LYS A 297 9.72 16.00 24.59
C LYS A 297 11.13 15.41 24.54
N LEU A 298 12.13 16.22 24.20
CA LEU A 298 13.53 15.81 24.26
C LEU A 298 13.97 15.46 25.70
N ALA A 299 13.53 16.23 26.69
CA ALA A 299 13.84 15.95 28.10
C ALA A 299 13.26 14.58 28.54
N ALA A 300 11.98 14.31 28.25
CA ALA A 300 11.34 13.03 28.53
C ALA A 300 12.04 11.87 27.80
N PHE A 301 12.44 12.09 26.54
CA PHE A 301 13.19 11.10 25.78
C PHE A 301 14.57 10.81 26.36
N LYS A 302 15.33 11.84 26.77
CA LYS A 302 16.63 11.70 27.44
C LYS A 302 16.50 10.94 28.76
N GLU A 303 15.44 11.18 29.51
CA GLU A 303 15.17 10.47 30.76
C GLU A 303 14.77 9.01 30.54
N LEU A 304 13.95 8.72 29.51
CA LEU A 304 13.65 7.35 29.09
C LEU A 304 14.93 6.57 28.74
N LEU A 305 15.78 7.16 27.91
CA LEU A 305 17.05 6.55 27.49
C LEU A 305 17.93 6.20 28.70
N LYS A 306 18.01 7.12 29.65
CA LYS A 306 18.82 7.00 30.86
C LYS A 306 18.27 5.98 31.85
N THR A 307 16.98 5.99 32.11
CA THR A 307 16.38 5.21 33.21
C THR A 307 16.04 3.77 32.81
N GLN A 308 15.65 3.54 31.56
CA GLN A 308 15.11 2.24 31.12
C GLN A 308 15.96 1.57 30.02
N LEU A 309 16.70 2.35 29.23
CA LEU A 309 17.34 1.88 27.99
C LEU A 309 18.86 1.99 27.99
N GLN A 310 19.47 2.32 29.13
CA GLN A 310 20.92 2.47 29.22
C GLN A 310 21.64 1.17 28.85
N GLY A 311 22.67 1.27 28.00
CA GLY A 311 23.47 0.13 27.53
C GLY A 311 22.77 -0.79 26.53
N LYS A 312 21.53 -0.50 26.13
CA LYS A 312 20.83 -1.24 25.06
C LYS A 312 21.16 -0.64 23.70
N LYS A 313 21.01 -1.45 22.65
CA LYS A 313 21.04 -0.99 21.25
C LYS A 313 19.66 -0.52 20.84
N ILE A 314 19.55 0.74 20.41
CA ILE A 314 18.28 1.47 20.27
C ILE A 314 18.15 2.03 18.86
N LEU A 315 17.04 1.70 18.21
CA LEU A 315 16.64 2.28 16.94
C LEU A 315 15.60 3.38 17.18
N VAL A 316 15.88 4.62 16.76
CA VAL A 316 14.99 5.76 16.97
C VAL A 316 14.45 6.24 15.63
N PHE A 317 13.13 6.20 15.46
CA PHE A 317 12.45 6.71 14.27
C PHE A 317 11.84 8.08 14.51
N SER A 318 12.04 8.95 13.53
CA SER A 318 11.41 10.27 13.40
C SER A 318 10.88 10.43 11.97
N TYR A 319 9.65 10.90 11.81
CA TYR A 319 9.03 11.09 10.50
C TYR A 319 9.75 12.18 9.70
N PHE A 320 10.13 13.27 10.35
CA PHE A 320 10.79 14.40 9.68
C PHE A 320 12.31 14.33 9.85
N LYS A 321 13.02 14.64 8.75
CA LYS A 321 14.48 14.78 8.72
C LYS A 321 14.98 15.87 9.69
N ASP A 322 14.33 17.02 9.70
CA ASP A 322 14.65 18.14 10.59
C ASP A 322 14.67 17.71 12.07
N THR A 323 13.68 16.93 12.49
CA THR A 323 13.57 16.41 13.84
C THR A 323 14.67 15.39 14.14
N ALA A 324 14.96 14.47 13.22
CA ALA A 324 16.02 13.48 13.37
C ALA A 324 17.41 14.15 13.52
N GLU A 325 17.72 15.14 12.66
CA GLU A 325 18.96 15.92 12.74
C GLU A 325 19.08 16.69 14.04
N TYR A 326 17.99 17.33 14.47
CA TYR A 326 17.94 18.06 15.72
C TYR A 326 18.17 17.12 16.91
N LEU A 327 17.45 16.00 16.97
CA LEU A 327 17.59 15.03 18.04
C LEU A 327 19.03 14.52 18.13
N TYR A 328 19.61 14.10 17.01
CA TYR A 328 21.00 13.69 16.93
C TYR A 328 21.96 14.76 17.49
N LYS A 329 21.84 16.01 17.03
CA LYS A 329 22.66 17.14 17.49
C LYS A 329 22.52 17.38 19.01
N GLN A 330 21.31 17.28 19.55
CA GLN A 330 21.04 17.52 20.98
C GLN A 330 21.55 16.41 21.89
N LEU A 331 21.63 15.18 21.38
CA LEU A 331 22.19 14.05 22.14
C LEU A 331 23.72 14.11 22.17
N ILE A 332 24.38 14.37 21.03
CA ILE A 332 25.85 14.36 20.96
C ILE A 332 26.51 15.59 21.60
N THR A 333 25.79 16.71 21.71
CA THR A 333 26.35 17.94 22.31
C THR A 333 26.19 18.00 23.84
N ASP A 334 25.27 17.21 24.40
CA ASP A 334 25.01 17.17 25.83
C ASP A 334 25.99 16.25 26.56
N THR A 335 27.17 16.78 26.85
CA THR A 335 28.24 16.05 27.55
C THR A 335 27.85 15.56 28.94
N ALA A 336 26.97 16.28 29.65
CA ALA A 336 26.48 15.88 30.97
C ALA A 336 25.57 14.65 30.86
N TRP A 337 24.65 14.65 29.90
CA TRP A 337 23.80 13.49 29.62
C TRP A 337 24.60 12.29 29.09
N LEU A 338 25.57 12.50 28.18
CA LEU A 338 26.45 11.43 27.68
C LEU A 338 27.25 10.76 28.80
N SER A 339 27.71 11.56 29.77
CA SER A 339 28.41 11.04 30.97
C SER A 339 27.49 10.17 31.82
N GLN A 340 26.20 10.54 31.94
CA GLN A 340 25.19 9.73 32.65
C GLN A 340 24.84 8.45 31.90
N MET A 341 24.89 8.46 30.57
CA MET A 341 24.62 7.29 29.72
C MET A 341 25.81 6.32 29.63
N THR A 342 27.00 6.72 30.08
CA THR A 342 28.22 5.93 29.95
C THR A 342 28.11 4.60 30.70
N VAL A 343 28.40 3.49 30.00
CA VAL A 343 28.45 2.14 30.55
C VAL A 343 29.86 1.59 30.36
N ASN A 344 30.45 0.99 31.39
CA ASN A 344 31.81 0.41 31.32
C ASN A 344 32.87 1.37 30.74
N THR A 345 32.81 2.66 31.12
CA THR A 345 33.71 3.74 30.64
C THR A 345 33.58 4.13 29.16
N GLN A 346 32.58 3.61 28.46
CA GLN A 346 32.28 3.97 27.07
C GLN A 346 30.95 4.74 27.00
N ALA A 347 31.01 5.96 26.47
CA ALA A 347 29.82 6.72 26.11
C ALA A 347 29.13 6.06 24.90
N PRO A 348 27.79 6.13 24.79
CA PRO A 348 27.08 5.53 23.68
C PRO A 348 27.49 6.17 22.36
N VAL A 349 27.72 5.36 21.34
CA VAL A 349 27.95 5.82 19.97
C VAL A 349 26.60 6.09 19.32
N ILE A 350 26.38 7.35 18.93
CA ILE A 350 25.13 7.81 18.34
C ILE A 350 25.40 8.20 16.89
N GLU A 351 24.56 7.78 15.97
CA GLU A 351 24.66 8.12 14.55
C GLU A 351 23.31 8.54 13.97
N LEU A 352 23.36 9.34 12.91
CA LEU A 352 22.20 9.80 12.14
C LEU A 352 22.16 9.15 10.76
N LEU A 353 20.97 8.74 10.33
CA LEU A 353 20.73 8.24 8.97
C LEU A 353 19.40 8.77 8.43
N THR A 354 19.46 9.58 7.37
CA THR A 354 18.31 10.21 6.71
C THR A 354 18.36 10.01 5.20
N GLY A 355 17.35 10.50 4.47
CA GLY A 355 17.33 10.44 2.99
C GLY A 355 18.54 11.13 2.35
N ALA A 356 19.04 12.20 2.96
CA ALA A 356 20.24 12.91 2.52
C ALA A 356 21.55 12.12 2.72
N THR A 357 21.52 10.99 3.44
CA THR A 357 22.70 10.15 3.64
C THR A 357 23.01 9.36 2.37
N PRO A 358 24.21 9.49 1.77
CA PRO A 358 24.61 8.77 0.56
C PRO A 358 24.53 7.25 0.73
N GLY A 359 24.19 6.53 -0.35
CA GLY A 359 23.95 5.08 -0.31
C GLY A 359 25.09 4.25 0.29
N LYS A 360 26.35 4.56 -0.03
CA LYS A 360 27.52 3.85 0.56
C LYS A 360 27.64 4.06 2.07
N GLN A 361 27.47 5.30 2.54
CA GLN A 361 27.52 5.61 3.98
C GLN A 361 26.33 5.00 4.72
N ARG A 362 25.17 4.92 4.05
CA ARG A 362 23.98 4.26 4.58
C ARG A 362 24.25 2.79 4.86
N GLU A 363 24.81 2.06 3.90
CA GLU A 363 25.18 0.65 4.05
C GLU A 363 26.19 0.45 5.19
N GLU A 364 27.23 1.28 5.26
CA GLU A 364 28.25 1.23 6.32
C GLU A 364 27.64 1.42 7.72
N LYS A 365 26.79 2.44 7.89
CA LYS A 365 26.13 2.70 9.18
C LYS A 365 25.17 1.57 9.56
N VAL A 366 24.42 1.02 8.61
CA VAL A 366 23.54 -0.14 8.88
C VAL A 366 24.36 -1.35 9.34
N LYS A 367 25.49 -1.66 8.68
CA LYS A 367 26.39 -2.74 9.10
C LYS A 367 27.02 -2.49 10.48
N ARG A 368 27.43 -1.26 10.80
CA ARG A 368 27.97 -0.90 12.13
C ARG A 368 26.90 -0.96 13.23
N PHE A 369 25.65 -0.65 12.91
CA PHE A 369 24.54 -0.74 13.85
C PHE A 369 24.08 -2.18 14.06
N ALA A 370 23.88 -2.95 12.99
CA ALA A 370 23.41 -4.33 13.07
C ALA A 370 24.38 -5.30 12.34
N PRO A 371 25.58 -5.54 12.88
CA PRO A 371 26.60 -6.33 12.22
C PRO A 371 26.21 -7.80 12.04
N LYS A 372 25.58 -8.46 13.03
CA LYS A 372 25.19 -9.88 12.91
C LYS A 372 24.12 -10.07 11.83
N ALA A 373 23.20 -9.11 11.73
CA ALA A 373 22.13 -9.08 10.75
C ALA A 373 22.57 -8.85 9.29
N ASN A 374 23.73 -8.23 9.07
CA ASN A 374 24.15 -7.75 7.75
C ASN A 374 25.47 -8.36 7.24
N VAL A 375 26.25 -9.02 8.09
CA VAL A 375 27.47 -9.75 7.69
C VAL A 375 27.12 -11.20 7.37
N GLN A 376 27.62 -11.71 6.25
CA GLN A 376 27.45 -13.13 5.89
C GLN A 376 28.37 -13.99 6.77
N THR A 377 27.90 -15.17 7.15
CA THR A 377 28.46 -16.06 8.18
C THR A 377 29.92 -16.52 8.01
N ASP A 378 30.62 -16.13 6.94
CA ASP A 378 31.98 -16.60 6.61
C ASP A 378 33.08 -15.52 6.76
N SER A 379 32.75 -14.27 7.15
CA SER A 379 33.75 -13.20 7.37
C SER A 379 33.88 -12.78 8.85
N ASP A 380 34.42 -13.67 9.68
CA ASP A 380 34.70 -13.40 11.11
C ASP A 380 35.55 -12.13 11.33
N GLU A 381 36.45 -11.80 10.39
CA GLU A 381 37.27 -10.59 10.43
C GLU A 381 36.45 -9.30 10.25
N GLU A 382 35.48 -9.28 9.32
CA GLU A 382 34.61 -8.12 9.09
C GLU A 382 33.68 -7.88 10.27
N LEU A 383 33.11 -8.97 10.82
CA LEU A 383 32.28 -8.90 12.02
C LEU A 383 33.06 -8.32 13.20
N THR A 384 34.30 -8.79 13.40
CA THR A 384 35.18 -8.30 14.46
C THR A 384 35.50 -6.82 14.28
N LEU A 385 35.78 -6.37 13.05
CA LEU A 385 36.05 -4.97 12.74
C LEU A 385 34.85 -4.06 13.04
N LEU A 386 33.65 -4.46 12.60
CA LEU A 386 32.42 -3.69 12.82
C LEU A 386 32.05 -3.59 14.31
N GLN A 387 32.42 -4.62 15.10
CA GLN A 387 32.20 -4.66 16.55
C GLN A 387 33.20 -3.82 17.36
N GLN A 388 34.28 -3.30 16.77
CA GLN A 388 35.22 -2.43 17.48
C GLN A 388 34.64 -1.05 17.79
N ASN A 389 33.73 -0.55 16.94
CA ASN A 389 33.07 0.75 17.11
C ASN A 389 31.59 0.66 16.70
N PRO A 390 30.79 -0.13 17.44
CA PRO A 390 29.40 -0.39 17.11
C PRO A 390 28.58 0.88 17.35
N ILE A 391 27.50 1.03 16.60
CA ILE A 391 26.53 2.11 16.86
C ILE A 391 25.53 1.60 17.90
N ASP A 392 25.37 2.34 18.99
CA ASP A 392 24.44 1.99 20.08
C ASP A 392 23.07 2.60 19.84
N ILE A 393 23.03 3.86 19.39
CA ILE A 393 21.79 4.59 19.11
C ILE A 393 21.79 5.07 17.67
N LEU A 394 20.86 4.56 16.86
CA LEU A 394 20.67 5.01 15.49
C LEU A 394 19.41 5.86 15.38
N VAL A 395 19.60 7.16 15.17
CA VAL A 395 18.50 8.08 14.86
C VAL A 395 18.27 8.09 13.36
N CYS A 396 17.05 7.79 12.93
CA CYS A 396 16.73 7.67 11.52
C CYS A 396 15.35 8.18 11.16
N THR A 397 15.17 8.44 9.86
CA THR A 397 13.85 8.64 9.26
C THR A 397 13.31 7.35 8.68
N ASP A 398 12.08 7.39 8.14
CA ASP A 398 11.44 6.26 7.44
C ASP A 398 12.22 5.75 6.21
N VAL A 399 13.37 6.35 5.87
CA VAL A 399 14.31 5.79 4.88
C VAL A 399 14.86 4.42 5.30
N LEU A 400 14.87 4.12 6.61
CA LEU A 400 15.20 2.79 7.11
C LEU A 400 13.98 1.94 7.47
N SER A 401 12.75 2.42 7.25
CA SER A 401 11.55 1.62 7.56
C SER A 401 11.30 0.51 6.55
N GLU A 402 12.09 0.44 5.46
CA GLU A 402 11.96 -0.53 4.36
C GLU A 402 13.33 -1.14 3.98
N GLY A 403 13.34 -2.37 3.46
CA GLY A 403 14.53 -3.05 2.90
C GLY A 403 15.76 -3.35 3.80
N GLN A 404 15.85 -2.86 5.03
CA GLN A 404 17.06 -3.05 5.88
C GLN A 404 16.88 -4.09 7.01
N ASN A 405 17.96 -4.81 7.31
CA ASN A 405 18.05 -5.76 8.42
C ASN A 405 18.61 -5.05 9.67
N LEU A 406 17.80 -4.85 10.72
CA LEU A 406 18.20 -4.11 11.93
C LEU A 406 17.96 -4.92 13.22
N GLN A 407 17.79 -6.24 13.10
CA GLN A 407 17.37 -7.14 14.18
C GLN A 407 18.37 -7.36 15.33
N ASP A 408 19.57 -6.78 15.25
CA ASP A 408 20.53 -6.72 16.37
C ASP A 408 20.05 -5.77 17.49
N ALA A 409 19.08 -4.90 17.21
CA ALA A 409 18.45 -4.02 18.19
C ALA A 409 17.20 -4.67 18.79
N GLY A 410 17.12 -4.68 20.13
CA GLY A 410 15.94 -5.14 20.88
C GLY A 410 14.94 -4.03 21.22
N VAL A 411 15.28 -2.77 20.92
CA VAL A 411 14.51 -1.59 21.30
C VAL A 411 14.29 -0.68 20.10
N LEU A 412 13.02 -0.32 19.88
CA LEU A 412 12.61 0.70 18.92
C LEU A 412 11.88 1.83 19.64
N VAL A 413 12.25 3.07 19.36
CA VAL A 413 11.55 4.25 19.85
C VAL A 413 10.98 5.05 18.68
N ASN A 414 9.66 5.17 18.63
CA ASN A 414 8.98 6.12 17.77
C ASN A 414 8.95 7.47 18.48
N TYR A 415 9.88 8.36 18.12
CA TYR A 415 9.95 9.71 18.69
C TYR A 415 8.73 10.53 18.27
N ASP A 416 8.22 10.32 17.07
CA ASP A 416 6.94 10.83 16.62
C ASP A 416 6.09 9.71 16.00
N LEU A 417 4.78 9.89 16.11
CA LEU A 417 3.81 8.90 15.68
C LEU A 417 3.50 9.08 14.21
N HIS A 418 3.59 7.97 13.47
CA HIS A 418 3.04 7.95 12.13
C HIS A 418 1.52 7.86 12.23
N TRP A 419 0.80 8.79 11.59
CA TRP A 419 -0.68 8.77 11.55
C TRP A 419 -1.26 7.61 10.72
N ASN A 420 -0.40 6.71 10.22
CA ASN A 420 -0.78 5.50 9.49
C ASN A 420 -0.17 4.33 10.26
N PRO A 421 -0.96 3.56 11.03
CA PRO A 421 -0.47 2.45 11.84
C PRO A 421 0.31 1.39 11.06
N VAL A 422 0.02 1.21 9.77
CA VAL A 422 0.78 0.30 8.89
C VAL A 422 2.26 0.67 8.86
N ARG A 423 2.59 1.97 8.87
CA ARG A 423 3.97 2.45 8.91
C ARG A 423 4.64 2.15 10.25
N MET A 424 3.91 2.20 11.36
CA MET A 424 4.43 1.79 12.67
C MET A 424 4.76 0.29 12.70
N ILE A 425 3.91 -0.54 12.09
CA ILE A 425 4.16 -1.98 11.93
C ILE A 425 5.41 -2.22 11.06
N GLN A 426 5.57 -1.48 9.96
CA GLN A 426 6.77 -1.58 9.11
C GLN A 426 8.06 -1.20 9.85
N ARG A 427 8.02 -0.14 10.69
CA ARG A 427 9.12 0.26 11.58
C ARG A 427 9.45 -0.86 12.57
N ALA A 428 8.44 -1.39 13.27
CA ALA A 428 8.60 -2.52 14.18
C ALA A 428 9.20 -3.75 13.48
N GLY A 429 8.74 -4.07 12.26
CA GLY A 429 9.26 -5.16 11.42
C GLY A 429 10.71 -5.00 10.96
N ARG A 430 11.40 -3.90 11.30
CA ARG A 430 12.85 -3.77 11.09
C ARG A 430 13.66 -4.52 12.13
N ILE A 431 13.17 -4.55 13.37
CA ILE A 431 13.77 -5.31 14.49
C ILE A 431 13.02 -6.62 14.75
N ASP A 432 11.72 -6.62 14.49
CA ASP A 432 10.86 -7.80 14.64
C ASP A 432 10.94 -8.71 13.43
N ARG A 433 11.99 -9.53 13.41
CA ARG A 433 12.27 -10.50 12.34
C ARG A 433 12.64 -11.86 12.91
N LEU A 434 12.43 -12.88 12.08
CA LEU A 434 12.93 -14.22 12.35
C LEU A 434 14.46 -14.21 12.42
N GLY A 435 15.02 -14.80 13.48
CA GLY A 435 16.46 -14.88 13.70
C GLY A 435 17.05 -13.75 14.54
N THR A 436 16.23 -12.94 15.21
CA THR A 436 16.70 -12.08 16.30
C THR A 436 17.13 -12.92 17.51
N ASP A 437 18.13 -12.43 18.27
CA ASP A 437 18.62 -13.09 19.50
C ASP A 437 17.77 -12.72 20.73
N TYR A 438 16.81 -11.80 20.60
CA TYR A 438 15.97 -11.33 21.71
C TYR A 438 14.69 -12.17 21.82
N ASP A 439 14.31 -12.55 23.03
CA ASP A 439 13.01 -13.16 23.29
C ASP A 439 11.89 -12.11 23.40
N GLU A 440 12.24 -10.88 23.78
CA GLU A 440 11.32 -9.74 23.89
C GLU A 440 11.88 -8.50 23.17
N LEU A 441 11.01 -7.81 22.44
CA LEU A 441 11.30 -6.52 21.80
C LEU A 441 10.48 -5.42 22.46
N PHE A 442 11.12 -4.29 22.74
CA PHE A 442 10.46 -3.13 23.33
C PHE A 442 10.22 -2.05 22.28
N ILE A 443 8.96 -1.67 22.09
CA ILE A 443 8.54 -0.64 21.14
C ILE A 443 7.95 0.51 21.95
N TYR A 444 8.69 1.61 22.05
CA TYR A 444 8.29 2.82 22.75
C TYR A 444 7.63 3.80 21.80
N ASN A 445 6.44 4.28 22.16
CA ASN A 445 5.71 5.29 21.41
C ASN A 445 5.60 6.59 22.22
N CYS A 446 5.95 7.71 21.59
CA CYS A 446 5.81 9.01 22.22
C CYS A 446 4.37 9.53 22.06
N PHE A 447 3.70 9.86 23.17
CA PHE A 447 2.37 10.46 23.14
C PHE A 447 2.35 11.82 23.86
N PRO A 448 1.74 12.87 23.27
CA PRO A 448 1.43 14.08 24.03
C PRO A 448 0.31 13.78 25.05
N GLU A 449 0.51 14.21 26.30
CA GLU A 449 -0.41 13.89 27.40
C GLU A 449 -1.79 14.55 27.21
N GLN A 450 -1.83 15.89 27.08
CA GLN A 450 -3.07 16.66 26.90
C GLN A 450 -3.31 17.16 25.46
N GLY A 451 -2.25 17.42 24.68
CA GLY A 451 -2.37 18.03 23.35
C GLY A 451 -2.85 17.10 22.23
N LEU A 452 -2.90 15.78 22.46
CA LEU A 452 -3.27 14.83 21.42
C LEU A 452 -4.73 14.95 20.99
N ASP A 453 -5.67 15.05 21.94
CA ASP A 453 -7.10 15.05 21.64
C ASP A 453 -7.50 16.29 20.83
N ASP A 454 -6.93 17.45 21.19
CA ASP A 454 -7.10 18.71 20.46
C ASP A 454 -6.50 18.62 19.04
N LEU A 455 -5.27 18.11 18.93
CA LEU A 455 -4.59 17.93 17.65
C LEU A 455 -5.35 16.98 16.73
N LEU A 456 -5.75 15.81 17.24
CA LEU A 456 -6.51 14.82 16.50
C LEU A 456 -7.89 15.36 16.09
N GLY A 457 -8.57 16.10 16.96
CA GLY A 457 -9.85 16.75 16.62
C GLY A 457 -9.73 17.76 15.47
N LEU A 458 -8.64 18.52 15.43
CA LEU A 458 -8.33 19.43 14.30
C LEU A 458 -8.04 18.66 13.01
N VAL A 459 -7.20 17.62 13.10
CA VAL A 459 -6.85 16.77 11.97
C VAL A 459 -8.09 16.09 11.41
N ARG A 460 -8.97 15.55 12.27
CA ARG A 460 -10.21 14.91 11.87
C ARG A 460 -11.11 15.88 11.10
N ARG A 461 -11.26 17.12 11.58
CA ARG A 461 -12.00 18.17 10.86
C ARG A 461 -11.40 18.49 9.49
N LEU A 462 -10.07 18.57 9.39
CA LEU A 462 -9.39 18.79 8.12
C LEU A 462 -9.60 17.61 7.16
N GLN A 463 -9.57 16.37 7.66
CA GLN A 463 -9.83 15.17 6.87
C GLN A 463 -11.28 15.06 6.40
N GLU A 464 -12.26 15.32 7.26
CA GLU A 464 -13.68 15.36 6.91
C GLU A 464 -13.93 16.38 5.78
N ARG A 465 -13.23 17.52 5.84
CA ARG A 465 -13.25 18.54 4.78
C ARG A 465 -12.64 18.02 3.47
N ILE A 466 -11.48 17.37 3.52
CA ILE A 466 -10.84 16.77 2.34
C ILE A 466 -11.75 15.69 1.72
N ALA A 467 -12.33 14.81 2.53
CA ALA A 467 -13.22 13.73 2.07
C ALA A 467 -14.53 14.26 1.46
N THR A 468 -15.08 15.34 2.02
CA THR A 468 -16.26 16.01 1.44
C THR A 468 -15.94 16.57 0.07
N ILE A 469 -14.80 17.26 -0.08
CA ILE A 469 -14.35 17.80 -1.36
C ILE A 469 -14.10 16.68 -2.38
N ASP A 470 -13.46 15.59 -1.96
CA ASP A 470 -13.19 14.43 -2.82
C ASP A 470 -14.49 13.82 -3.37
N ARG A 471 -15.51 13.66 -2.52
CA ARG A 471 -16.82 13.14 -2.95
C ARG A 471 -17.52 14.05 -3.96
N GLU A 472 -17.36 15.36 -3.83
CA GLU A 472 -18.00 16.34 -4.72
C GLU A 472 -17.30 16.51 -6.07
N VAL A 473 -15.98 16.39 -6.12
CA VAL A 473 -15.15 16.75 -7.29
C VAL A 473 -14.52 15.53 -7.96
N GLY A 474 -14.35 14.42 -7.24
CA GLY A 474 -13.64 13.23 -7.69
C GLY A 474 -12.15 13.51 -7.84
N LEU A 475 -11.41 13.60 -6.73
CA LEU A 475 -9.97 13.84 -6.79
C LEU A 475 -9.27 12.57 -7.29
N ASP A 476 -8.35 12.72 -8.24
CA ASP A 476 -7.36 11.67 -8.50
C ASP A 476 -6.55 11.51 -7.22
N GLY A 477 -6.65 10.35 -6.55
CA GLY A 477 -5.95 10.05 -5.29
C GLY A 477 -4.43 10.29 -5.32
N SER A 478 -3.83 10.47 -6.51
CA SER A 478 -2.45 10.92 -6.67
C SER A 478 -2.15 12.34 -6.17
N VAL A 479 -3.15 13.21 -6.06
CA VAL A 479 -2.99 14.62 -5.63
C VAL A 479 -3.02 14.77 -4.11
N LEU A 480 -3.61 13.81 -3.41
CA LEU A 480 -3.84 13.85 -1.96
C LEU A 480 -2.73 13.18 -1.13
N GLY A 481 -1.70 12.61 -1.76
CA GLY A 481 -0.64 11.88 -1.06
C GLY A 481 -1.16 10.60 -0.39
N GLU A 482 -0.52 10.17 0.70
CA GLU A 482 -1.08 9.12 1.58
C GLU A 482 -2.29 9.71 2.31
N THR A 483 -3.50 9.43 1.82
CA THR A 483 -4.72 9.81 2.53
C THR A 483 -4.79 9.00 3.82
N ILE A 484 -4.61 9.69 4.93
CA ILE A 484 -4.77 9.13 6.27
C ILE A 484 -6.25 8.78 6.43
N SER A 485 -6.58 7.49 6.46
CA SER A 485 -7.94 7.02 6.65
C SER A 485 -8.45 7.45 8.03
N GLY A 486 -9.72 7.89 8.17
CA GLY A 486 -10.27 8.23 9.48
C GLY A 486 -10.09 7.12 10.53
N LYS A 487 -10.11 5.85 10.10
CA LYS A 487 -9.85 4.69 10.96
C LYS A 487 -8.45 4.69 11.60
N SER A 488 -7.45 5.19 10.89
CA SER A 488 -6.05 5.18 11.35
C SER A 488 -5.80 6.09 12.56
N LEU A 489 -6.60 7.15 12.71
CA LEU A 489 -6.52 8.04 13.87
C LEU A 489 -7.25 7.45 15.08
N ASP A 490 -8.39 6.81 14.87
CA ASP A 490 -9.14 6.13 15.93
C ASP A 490 -8.32 4.98 16.53
N GLU A 491 -7.56 4.26 15.69
CA GLU A 491 -6.65 3.20 16.12
C GLU A 491 -5.50 3.74 16.99
N LEU A 492 -4.95 4.91 16.68
CA LEU A 492 -3.95 5.57 17.52
C LEU A 492 -4.53 5.99 18.88
N TYR A 493 -5.79 6.41 18.91
CA TYR A 493 -6.49 6.74 20.16
C TYR A 493 -6.68 5.50 21.03
N LYS A 494 -7.15 4.39 20.43
CA LYS A 494 -7.23 3.10 21.13
C LYS A 494 -5.88 2.69 21.70
N LEU A 495 -4.79 2.85 20.93
CA LEU A 495 -3.44 2.50 21.36
C LEU A 495 -2.98 3.32 22.58
N LYS A 496 -3.29 4.62 22.63
CA LYS A 496 -2.98 5.48 23.78
C LYS A 496 -3.80 5.13 25.02
N MET A 497 -5.08 4.83 24.84
CA MET A 497 -6.02 4.54 25.93
C MET A 497 -5.88 3.12 26.51
N ALA A 498 -5.11 2.24 25.86
CA ALA A 498 -4.92 0.88 26.29
C ALA A 498 -4.03 0.82 27.53
N ASP A 499 -4.60 0.36 28.65
CA ASP A 499 -3.94 0.31 29.95
C ASP A 499 -3.21 -1.02 30.17
N THR A 500 -3.65 -2.10 29.50
CA THR A 500 -3.06 -3.42 29.64
C THR A 500 -2.27 -3.85 28.41
N ASP A 501 -1.22 -4.66 28.61
CA ASP A 501 -0.43 -5.21 27.50
C ASP A 501 -1.28 -6.08 26.57
N ALA A 502 -2.31 -6.75 27.12
CA ALA A 502 -3.25 -7.56 26.34
C ALA A 502 -4.08 -6.71 25.38
N GLU A 503 -4.58 -5.54 25.81
CA GLU A 503 -5.32 -4.62 24.95
C GLU A 503 -4.42 -4.02 23.86
N LYS A 504 -3.23 -3.56 24.24
CA LYS A 504 -2.24 -3.02 23.30
C LYS A 504 -1.89 -4.05 22.22
N GLN A 505 -1.68 -5.30 22.63
CA GLN A 505 -1.36 -6.37 21.70
C GLN A 505 -2.56 -6.74 20.82
N ALA A 506 -3.78 -6.79 21.36
CA ALA A 506 -4.99 -7.00 20.58
C ALA A 506 -5.20 -5.91 19.52
N ILE A 507 -4.92 -4.64 19.85
CA ILE A 507 -5.00 -3.52 18.90
C ILE A 507 -3.96 -3.67 17.79
N LEU A 508 -2.71 -4.02 18.12
CA LEU A 508 -1.69 -4.29 17.10
C LEU A 508 -2.08 -5.46 16.20
N GLU A 509 -2.64 -6.52 16.77
CA GLU A 509 -3.10 -7.68 16.02
C GLU A 509 -4.29 -7.32 15.12
N GLU A 510 -5.23 -6.49 15.59
CA GLU A 510 -6.32 -5.93 14.79
C GLU A 510 -5.77 -5.08 13.62
N LEU A 511 -4.75 -4.26 13.88
CA LEU A 511 -4.07 -3.42 12.88
C LEU A 511 -3.33 -4.23 11.81
N GLU A 512 -2.58 -5.26 12.23
CA GLU A 512 -1.94 -6.20 11.31
C GLU A 512 -3.00 -6.92 10.47
N GLN A 513 -4.08 -7.41 11.10
CA GLN A 513 -5.19 -8.06 10.40
C GLN A 513 -5.96 -7.10 9.48
N ALA A 514 -6.08 -5.82 9.81
CA ALA A 514 -6.72 -4.82 8.96
C ALA A 514 -5.85 -4.46 7.74
N SER A 515 -4.53 -4.45 7.91
CA SER A 515 -3.57 -4.40 6.78
C SER A 515 -3.64 -5.67 5.92
N ASP A 516 -4.11 -6.76 6.49
CA ASP A 516 -4.25 -8.06 5.85
C ASP A 516 -5.57 -8.16 5.07
N LEU A 517 -5.57 -7.62 3.85
CA LEU A 517 -6.62 -7.70 2.81
C LEU A 517 -7.65 -8.83 2.92
N VAL A 518 -7.17 -10.06 3.11
CA VAL A 518 -7.94 -11.29 3.38
C VAL A 518 -7.01 -12.24 4.14
N SER A 519 -7.49 -12.83 5.23
CA SER A 519 -6.82 -13.97 5.87
C SER A 519 -7.10 -15.23 5.05
N LEU A 520 -6.17 -15.58 4.15
CA LEU A 520 -6.18 -16.90 3.49
C LEU A 520 -6.01 -18.05 4.50
N ASP A 521 -5.57 -17.71 5.71
CA ASP A 521 -5.26 -18.62 6.79
C ASP A 521 -6.49 -19.22 7.47
N GLU A 522 -7.64 -18.54 7.41
CA GLU A 522 -8.92 -19.09 7.88
C GLU A 522 -9.21 -20.47 7.27
N MET A 523 -8.88 -20.66 5.98
CA MET A 523 -9.08 -21.92 5.28
C MET A 523 -7.95 -22.93 5.54
N ARG A 524 -6.73 -22.44 5.72
CA ARG A 524 -5.52 -23.28 5.75
C ARG A 524 -5.24 -23.89 7.12
N LEU A 525 -5.47 -23.16 8.21
CA LEU A 525 -5.13 -23.64 9.55
C LEU A 525 -5.91 -24.90 9.95
N PRO A 526 -7.25 -24.96 9.81
CA PRO A 526 -8.00 -26.15 10.20
C PRO A 526 -7.56 -27.39 9.41
N LEU A 527 -7.19 -27.20 8.14
CA LEU A 527 -6.64 -28.28 7.31
C LEU A 527 -5.28 -28.75 7.82
N LEU A 528 -4.39 -27.83 8.21
CA LEU A 528 -3.10 -28.21 8.79
C LEU A 528 -3.24 -28.96 10.11
N GLU A 529 -4.12 -28.49 11.01
CA GLU A 529 -4.41 -29.16 12.29
C GLU A 529 -4.93 -30.58 12.04
N PHE A 530 -5.83 -30.75 11.06
CA PHE A 530 -6.31 -32.06 10.66
C PHE A 530 -5.17 -32.93 10.09
N LEU A 531 -4.33 -32.41 9.20
CA LEU A 531 -3.21 -33.13 8.61
C LEU A 531 -2.13 -33.55 9.63
N GLN A 532 -2.02 -32.85 10.76
CA GLN A 532 -1.13 -33.22 11.86
C GLN A 532 -1.67 -34.40 12.68
N GLN A 533 -3.00 -34.53 12.76
CA GLN A 533 -3.68 -35.59 13.50
C GLN A 533 -3.94 -36.83 12.63
N ALA A 534 -4.18 -36.63 11.33
CA ALA A 534 -4.48 -37.68 10.37
C ALA A 534 -3.19 -38.31 9.82
N SER A 535 -3.15 -39.64 9.73
CA SER A 535 -2.07 -40.33 9.02
C SER A 535 -2.19 -40.09 7.51
N LYS A 536 -1.07 -40.14 6.79
CA LYS A 536 -1.08 -40.06 5.32
C LYS A 536 -1.95 -41.15 4.71
N GLU A 537 -1.90 -42.36 5.26
CA GLU A 537 -2.71 -43.50 4.84
C GLU A 537 -4.20 -43.20 4.98
N LEU A 538 -4.64 -42.63 6.11
CA LEU A 538 -6.03 -42.25 6.32
C LEU A 538 -6.52 -41.27 5.26
N ILE A 539 -5.69 -40.31 4.84
CA ILE A 539 -6.02 -39.29 3.85
C ILE A 539 -6.08 -39.89 2.43
N ASP A 540 -5.10 -40.73 2.09
CA ASP A 540 -5.03 -41.38 0.78
C ASP A 540 -6.18 -42.40 0.58
N ASP A 541 -6.69 -42.99 1.67
CA ASP A 541 -7.80 -43.94 1.67
C ASP A 541 -9.19 -43.28 1.63
N ILE A 542 -9.30 -41.95 1.71
CA ILE A 542 -10.59 -41.24 1.66
C ILE A 542 -11.23 -41.43 0.27
N PRO A 543 -12.37 -42.16 0.14
CA PRO A 543 -13.00 -42.36 -1.16
C PRO A 543 -13.54 -41.07 -1.75
N PHE A 544 -13.56 -40.98 -3.08
CA PHE A 544 -14.28 -39.92 -3.77
C PHE A 544 -15.80 -40.13 -3.67
N GLY A 545 -16.53 -39.03 -3.59
CA GLY A 545 -18.00 -39.02 -3.50
C GLY A 545 -18.53 -39.18 -2.07
N ILE A 546 -17.69 -39.00 -1.04
CA ILE A 546 -18.15 -38.94 0.35
C ILE A 546 -19.17 -37.84 0.53
N HIS A 547 -20.12 -38.08 1.42
CA HIS A 547 -21.15 -37.11 1.70
C HIS A 547 -21.59 -37.05 3.15
N SER A 548 -22.14 -35.90 3.50
CA SER A 548 -22.70 -35.59 4.80
C SER A 548 -24.02 -34.81 4.66
N THR A 549 -24.70 -34.64 5.79
CA THR A 549 -25.86 -33.75 5.90
C THR A 549 -25.65 -32.86 7.11
N TRP A 550 -25.71 -31.56 6.90
CA TRP A 550 -25.63 -30.52 7.90
C TRP A 550 -27.02 -29.98 8.20
N ASN A 551 -27.45 -30.09 9.47
CA ASN A 551 -28.79 -29.69 9.91
C ASN A 551 -28.84 -28.29 10.53
N LYS A 552 -27.71 -27.56 10.63
CA LYS A 552 -27.75 -26.16 11.12
C LYS A 552 -28.06 -25.21 9.95
N PRO A 553 -28.85 -24.14 10.19
CA PRO A 553 -29.13 -23.14 9.18
C PRO A 553 -27.85 -22.43 8.74
N ILE A 554 -27.79 -22.07 7.45
CA ILE A 554 -26.73 -21.22 6.92
C ILE A 554 -27.07 -19.76 7.29
N PRO A 555 -26.20 -19.03 8.00
CA PRO A 555 -26.45 -17.64 8.38
C PRO A 555 -26.19 -16.69 7.20
N HIS A 556 -26.96 -16.83 6.12
CA HIS A 556 -26.81 -16.02 4.92
C HIS A 556 -28.18 -15.63 4.33
N PRO A 557 -28.47 -14.33 4.10
CA PRO A 557 -29.81 -13.84 3.77
C PRO A 557 -30.42 -14.47 2.51
N ASN A 558 -29.58 -14.83 1.55
CA ASN A 558 -30.02 -15.36 0.25
C ASN A 558 -30.15 -16.90 0.20
N VAL A 559 -29.81 -17.60 1.28
CA VAL A 559 -29.89 -19.08 1.35
C VAL A 559 -30.53 -19.58 2.66
N PRO A 560 -31.69 -19.04 3.08
CA PRO A 560 -32.32 -19.38 4.37
C PRO A 560 -32.69 -20.87 4.46
N ASP A 561 -33.04 -21.49 3.33
CA ASP A 561 -33.51 -22.88 3.28
C ASP A 561 -32.38 -23.90 3.03
N GLY A 562 -31.12 -23.47 3.18
CA GLY A 562 -29.95 -24.26 2.87
C GLY A 562 -29.79 -24.56 1.39
N GLY A 563 -29.33 -25.75 1.05
CA GLY A 563 -28.95 -26.11 -0.32
C GLY A 563 -28.08 -27.36 -0.40
N ILE A 564 -27.27 -27.44 -1.44
CA ILE A 564 -26.30 -28.52 -1.61
C ILE A 564 -24.96 -27.98 -2.08
N PHE A 565 -23.91 -28.45 -1.42
CA PHE A 565 -22.52 -28.21 -1.78
C PHE A 565 -21.97 -29.38 -2.60
N PHE A 566 -21.16 -29.06 -3.63
CA PHE A 566 -20.35 -30.01 -4.38
C PHE A 566 -18.90 -29.53 -4.48
N ALA A 567 -17.96 -30.43 -4.23
CA ALA A 567 -16.55 -30.26 -4.56
C ALA A 567 -16.20 -31.11 -5.78
N PHE A 568 -15.77 -30.47 -6.87
CA PHE A 568 -15.30 -31.15 -8.08
C PHE A 568 -13.79 -31.00 -8.24
N ARG A 569 -13.17 -31.98 -8.88
CA ARG A 569 -11.80 -31.92 -9.39
C ARG A 569 -11.80 -32.14 -10.88
N VAL A 570 -11.10 -31.26 -11.60
CA VAL A 570 -10.83 -31.39 -13.03
C VAL A 570 -9.34 -31.23 -13.20
N GLN A 571 -8.64 -32.31 -13.55
CA GLN A 571 -7.17 -32.37 -13.55
C GLN A 571 -6.62 -32.01 -12.15
N ASP A 572 -5.84 -30.92 -12.07
CA ASP A 572 -5.26 -30.36 -10.84
C ASP A 572 -6.08 -29.19 -10.26
N LYS A 573 -7.24 -28.87 -10.86
CA LYS A 573 -8.10 -27.75 -10.44
C LYS A 573 -9.28 -28.24 -9.62
N HIS A 574 -9.66 -27.45 -8.61
CA HIS A 574 -10.79 -27.73 -7.72
C HIS A 574 -11.88 -26.66 -7.84
N PHE A 575 -13.13 -27.10 -7.91
CA PHE A 575 -14.31 -26.24 -8.08
C PHE A 575 -15.32 -26.51 -6.97
N TRP A 576 -15.72 -25.46 -6.25
CA TRP A 576 -16.63 -25.53 -5.12
C TRP A 576 -17.94 -24.86 -5.52
N HIS A 577 -19.01 -25.64 -5.63
CA HIS A 577 -20.30 -25.17 -6.11
C HIS A 577 -21.35 -25.37 -5.03
N PHE A 578 -22.01 -24.30 -4.63
CA PHE A 578 -23.17 -24.35 -3.76
C PHE A 578 -24.43 -23.94 -4.52
N TYR A 579 -25.41 -24.85 -4.56
CA TYR A 579 -26.70 -24.62 -5.19
C TYR A 579 -27.77 -24.40 -4.11
N PRO A 580 -28.38 -23.21 -4.06
CA PRO A 580 -29.33 -22.87 -3.01
C PRO A 580 -30.67 -23.59 -3.20
N ARG A 581 -31.36 -23.84 -2.09
CA ARG A 581 -32.75 -24.30 -2.10
C ARG A 581 -33.68 -23.11 -2.26
N ILE A 582 -34.62 -23.20 -3.20
CA ILE A 582 -35.63 -22.18 -3.50
C ILE A 582 -36.94 -22.91 -3.77
N ASP A 583 -38.01 -22.50 -3.11
CA ASP A 583 -39.34 -23.13 -3.22
C ASP A 583 -39.27 -24.66 -2.98
N ASN A 584 -38.55 -25.08 -1.94
CA ASN A 584 -38.27 -26.48 -1.58
C ASN A 584 -37.46 -27.33 -2.57
N ALA A 585 -36.99 -26.76 -3.68
CA ALA A 585 -36.17 -27.45 -4.69
C ALA A 585 -34.75 -26.87 -4.78
N ILE A 586 -33.78 -27.70 -5.18
CA ILE A 586 -32.42 -27.21 -5.46
C ILE A 586 -32.44 -26.41 -6.77
N SER A 587 -32.09 -25.13 -6.70
CA SER A 587 -32.00 -24.24 -7.85
C SER A 587 -30.68 -24.47 -8.59
N LEU A 588 -30.78 -24.99 -9.81
CA LEU A 588 -29.64 -25.25 -10.70
C LEU A 588 -29.40 -24.11 -11.72
N ASP A 589 -29.96 -22.93 -11.46
CA ASP A 589 -29.71 -21.71 -12.23
C ASP A 589 -28.26 -21.23 -12.02
N PRO A 590 -27.44 -21.12 -13.10
CA PRO A 590 -26.07 -20.61 -13.02
C PRO A 590 -25.96 -19.21 -12.39
N ASN A 591 -26.99 -18.37 -12.50
CA ASN A 591 -26.96 -17.02 -11.91
C ASN A 591 -27.13 -17.02 -10.39
N ARG A 592 -27.60 -18.13 -9.81
CA ARG A 592 -27.79 -18.32 -8.37
C ARG A 592 -26.73 -19.22 -7.75
N LEU A 593 -25.80 -19.75 -8.56
CA LEU A 593 -24.67 -20.54 -8.11
C LEU A 593 -23.74 -19.68 -7.25
N ILE A 594 -23.44 -20.19 -6.06
CA ILE A 594 -22.42 -19.61 -5.20
C ILE A 594 -21.15 -20.45 -5.38
N SER A 595 -20.07 -19.82 -5.81
CA SER A 595 -18.77 -20.48 -6.06
C SER A 595 -17.62 -19.88 -5.27
N ASP A 596 -17.92 -18.89 -4.42
CA ASP A 596 -16.92 -18.27 -3.54
C ASP A 596 -16.48 -19.25 -2.46
N LYS A 597 -15.23 -19.71 -2.54
CA LYS A 597 -14.68 -20.73 -1.64
C LYS A 597 -14.66 -20.29 -0.18
N ARG A 598 -14.41 -19.02 0.11
CA ARG A 598 -14.35 -18.52 1.49
C ARG A 598 -15.73 -18.54 2.15
N THR A 599 -16.74 -18.06 1.43
CA THR A 599 -18.14 -18.10 1.86
C THR A 599 -18.57 -19.54 2.14
N ILE A 600 -18.32 -20.44 1.18
CA ILE A 600 -18.65 -21.86 1.32
C ILE A 600 -17.86 -22.49 2.47
N PHE A 601 -16.57 -22.22 2.58
CA PHE A 601 -15.72 -22.73 3.67
C PHE A 601 -16.28 -22.32 5.03
N ASN A 602 -16.72 -21.07 5.19
CA ASN A 602 -17.30 -20.59 6.43
C ASN A 602 -18.61 -21.30 6.81
N TRP A 603 -19.30 -21.94 5.86
CA TRP A 603 -20.47 -22.79 6.11
C TRP A 603 -20.09 -24.24 6.42
N LEU A 604 -19.00 -24.74 5.83
CA LEU A 604 -18.49 -26.10 6.01
C LEU A 604 -17.65 -26.27 7.28
N LYS A 605 -17.03 -25.19 7.77
CA LYS A 605 -16.10 -25.26 8.91
C LYS A 605 -16.82 -25.82 10.13
N CYS A 606 -16.19 -26.79 10.76
CA CYS A 606 -16.74 -27.54 11.89
C CYS A 606 -15.63 -27.90 12.88
N GLN A 607 -16.05 -28.18 14.11
CA GLN A 607 -15.23 -28.73 15.19
C GLN A 607 -15.69 -30.15 15.50
N SER A 608 -14.83 -30.98 16.09
CA SER A 608 -15.21 -32.34 16.47
C SER A 608 -16.42 -32.38 17.41
N SER A 609 -16.61 -31.34 18.23
CA SER A 609 -17.76 -31.17 19.12
C SER A 609 -19.07 -30.81 18.40
N ASP A 610 -19.03 -30.44 17.13
CA ASP A 610 -20.24 -30.12 16.35
C ASP A 610 -21.03 -31.37 15.96
N PHE A 611 -20.41 -32.55 16.05
CA PHE A 611 -21.03 -33.81 15.67
C PHE A 611 -21.33 -34.68 16.89
N PRO A 612 -22.50 -35.34 16.93
CA PRO A 612 -22.79 -36.35 17.95
C PRO A 612 -21.82 -37.53 17.80
N LYS A 613 -21.68 -38.32 18.86
CA LYS A 613 -20.82 -39.52 18.81
C LYS A 613 -21.32 -40.47 17.69
N PRO A 614 -20.44 -41.28 17.08
CA PRO A 614 -20.83 -42.18 15.99
C PRO A 614 -22.05 -43.05 16.31
N ASP A 615 -22.17 -43.50 17.57
CA ASP A 615 -23.27 -44.35 18.05
C ASP A 615 -24.61 -43.61 18.20
N GLU A 616 -24.59 -42.28 18.16
CA GLU A 616 -25.75 -41.38 18.32
C GLU A 616 -26.15 -40.73 16.99
N LEU A 617 -25.48 -41.09 15.88
CA LEU A 617 -25.81 -40.55 14.55
C LEU A 617 -27.19 -41.08 14.09
N PRO A 618 -28.11 -40.20 13.65
CA PRO A 618 -29.40 -40.64 13.14
C PRO A 618 -29.22 -41.45 11.85
N PRO A 619 -30.12 -42.41 11.55
CA PRO A 619 -30.07 -43.15 10.29
C PRO A 619 -30.21 -42.17 9.11
N VAL A 620 -29.20 -42.17 8.23
CA VAL A 620 -29.18 -41.31 7.05
C VAL A 620 -30.06 -41.94 5.96
N GLN A 621 -31.19 -41.31 5.64
CA GLN A 621 -31.96 -41.67 4.45
C GLN A 621 -31.25 -41.15 3.20
N PHE A 622 -30.95 -42.05 2.26
CA PHE A 622 -30.34 -41.70 1.00
C PHE A 622 -31.34 -41.00 0.07
N ASP A 623 -30.99 -39.80 -0.39
CA ASP A 623 -31.84 -39.01 -1.30
C ASP A 623 -31.45 -39.24 -2.76
N ASN A 624 -32.23 -40.07 -3.46
CA ASN A 624 -32.01 -40.39 -4.88
C ASN A 624 -32.03 -39.17 -5.82
N ARG A 625 -32.57 -38.02 -5.38
CA ARG A 625 -32.55 -36.77 -6.17
C ARG A 625 -31.12 -36.27 -6.42
N ILE A 626 -30.14 -36.74 -5.64
CA ILE A 626 -28.74 -36.37 -5.82
C ILE A 626 -28.24 -36.63 -7.25
N PHE A 627 -28.66 -37.72 -7.88
CA PHE A 627 -28.16 -38.10 -9.21
C PHE A 627 -28.55 -37.08 -10.29
N SER A 628 -29.80 -36.63 -10.30
CA SER A 628 -30.28 -35.64 -11.29
C SER A 628 -29.70 -34.24 -11.03
N VAL A 629 -29.52 -33.88 -9.75
CA VAL A 629 -28.88 -32.62 -9.35
C VAL A 629 -27.40 -32.63 -9.75
N LEU A 630 -26.69 -33.72 -9.48
CA LEU A 630 -25.28 -33.90 -9.80
C LEU A 630 -25.03 -33.86 -11.31
N GLU A 631 -25.82 -34.58 -12.10
CA GLU A 631 -25.69 -34.60 -13.56
C GLU A 631 -25.79 -33.19 -14.15
N ARG A 632 -26.76 -32.41 -13.66
CA ARG A 632 -26.97 -31.02 -14.11
C ARG A 632 -25.93 -30.06 -13.55
N ALA A 633 -25.41 -30.28 -12.35
CA ALA A 633 -24.28 -29.52 -11.80
C ALA A 633 -23.00 -29.75 -12.62
N ILE A 634 -22.72 -31.00 -13.00
CA ILE A 634 -21.63 -31.36 -13.93
C ILE A 634 -21.84 -30.66 -15.28
N GLY A 635 -23.07 -30.68 -15.80
CA GLY A 635 -23.43 -29.97 -17.04
C GLY A 635 -23.18 -28.46 -16.96
N ASN A 636 -23.55 -27.82 -15.84
CA ASN A 636 -23.30 -26.40 -15.60
C ASN A 636 -21.79 -26.09 -15.57
N LEU A 637 -21.00 -26.90 -14.85
CA LEU A 637 -19.54 -26.75 -14.81
C LEU A 637 -18.91 -26.97 -16.19
N PHE A 638 -19.34 -28.00 -16.93
CA PHE A 638 -18.88 -28.28 -18.28
C PHE A 638 -19.19 -27.13 -19.26
N ASN A 639 -20.42 -26.61 -19.24
CA ASN A 639 -20.82 -25.45 -20.04
C ASN A 639 -19.98 -24.21 -19.73
N SER A 640 -19.58 -24.01 -18.47
CA SER A 640 -18.69 -22.91 -18.09
C SER A 640 -17.32 -23.03 -18.74
N PHE A 641 -16.76 -24.25 -18.85
CA PHE A 641 -15.50 -24.48 -19.57
C PHE A 641 -15.66 -24.23 -21.06
N GLN A 642 -16.77 -24.69 -21.66
CA GLN A 642 -17.04 -24.44 -23.07
C GLN A 642 -17.12 -22.94 -23.36
N GLN A 643 -17.89 -22.17 -22.57
CA GLN A 643 -17.98 -20.71 -22.70
C GLN A 643 -16.62 -20.03 -22.55
N GLN A 644 -15.78 -20.47 -21.62
CA GLN A 644 -14.42 -19.96 -21.44
C GLN A 644 -13.53 -20.28 -22.65
N GLN A 645 -13.64 -21.48 -23.24
CA GLN A 645 -12.90 -21.85 -24.45
C GLN A 645 -13.33 -21.00 -25.65
N THR A 646 -14.63 -20.75 -25.83
CA THR A 646 -15.14 -19.87 -26.90
C THR A 646 -14.71 -18.41 -26.69
N ALA A 647 -14.68 -17.94 -25.43
CA ALA A 647 -14.24 -16.59 -25.08
C ALA A 647 -12.72 -16.37 -25.19
N LYS A 648 -11.90 -17.42 -25.10
CA LYS A 648 -10.44 -17.35 -25.34
C LYS A 648 -10.08 -17.04 -26.81
N GLY A 649 -10.95 -17.39 -27.76
CA GLY A 649 -10.81 -17.03 -29.17
C GLY A 649 -11.08 -15.55 -29.48
N ILE A 650 -11.67 -14.79 -28.54
CA ILE A 650 -11.96 -13.37 -28.71
C ILE A 650 -10.69 -12.57 -28.39
N LYS A 651 -10.03 -12.06 -29.45
CA LYS A 651 -8.92 -11.11 -29.33
C LYS A 651 -9.35 -9.91 -28.46
N PRO A 652 -8.53 -9.44 -27.51
CA PRO A 652 -8.83 -8.25 -26.73
C PRO A 652 -9.10 -7.06 -27.66
N GLN A 653 -10.05 -6.19 -27.29
CA GLN A 653 -10.38 -5.03 -28.10
C GLN A 653 -9.16 -4.10 -28.19
N MET A 654 -8.72 -3.84 -29.42
CA MET A 654 -7.57 -2.97 -29.71
C MET A 654 -7.79 -1.57 -29.08
N PRO A 655 -6.82 -0.98 -28.38
CA PRO A 655 -6.90 0.40 -27.88
C PRO A 655 -7.24 1.42 -28.98
N LYS A 656 -7.97 2.49 -28.65
CA LYS A 656 -8.40 3.53 -29.63
C LYS A 656 -7.23 4.10 -30.45
N LEU A 657 -6.07 4.28 -29.81
CA LEU A 657 -4.85 4.76 -30.47
C LEU A 657 -4.39 3.78 -31.55
N LEU A 658 -4.26 2.49 -31.19
CA LEU A 658 -3.87 1.43 -32.10
C LEU A 658 -4.93 1.20 -33.20
N GLN A 659 -6.22 1.37 -32.90
CA GLN A 659 -7.28 1.36 -33.92
C GLN A 659 -7.09 2.48 -34.94
N SER A 660 -6.69 3.66 -34.48
CA SER A 660 -6.44 4.82 -35.36
C SER A 660 -5.21 4.59 -36.23
N ILE A 661 -4.14 4.03 -35.66
CA ILE A 661 -2.92 3.64 -36.39
C ILE A 661 -3.25 2.55 -37.41
N HIS A 662 -3.93 1.48 -36.98
CA HIS A 662 -4.36 0.40 -37.87
C HIS A 662 -5.19 0.92 -39.04
N HIS A 663 -6.15 1.82 -38.79
CA HIS A 663 -6.95 2.43 -39.85
C HIS A 663 -6.08 3.15 -40.89
N VAL A 664 -5.13 3.99 -40.45
CA VAL A 664 -4.18 4.68 -41.33
C VAL A 664 -3.32 3.71 -42.13
N LEU A 665 -2.78 2.67 -41.49
CA LEU A 665 -1.91 1.68 -42.13
C LEU A 665 -2.66 0.78 -43.12
N THR A 666 -3.96 0.54 -42.92
CA THR A 666 -4.81 -0.23 -43.85
C THR A 666 -5.37 0.60 -45.00
N GLN A 667 -5.32 1.92 -44.91
CA GLN A 667 -5.77 2.85 -45.95
C GLN A 667 -4.73 3.94 -46.22
N PRO A 668 -3.49 3.56 -46.62
CA PRO A 668 -2.38 4.51 -46.77
C PRO A 668 -2.62 5.52 -47.91
N ASP A 669 -3.36 5.12 -48.94
CA ASP A 669 -3.65 5.93 -50.14
C ASP A 669 -4.44 7.22 -49.85
N LEU A 670 -5.09 7.31 -48.69
CA LEU A 670 -5.81 8.50 -48.24
C LEU A 670 -4.88 9.59 -47.66
N PHE A 671 -3.61 9.25 -47.39
CA PHE A 671 -2.70 10.07 -46.59
C PHE A 671 -1.32 10.31 -47.21
N GLN A 672 -0.92 9.59 -48.28
CA GLN A 672 0.40 9.78 -48.91
C GLN A 672 0.44 9.39 -50.40
N SER A 673 1.38 9.97 -51.16
CA SER A 673 1.60 9.74 -52.61
C SER A 673 2.94 9.06 -52.96
N GLU A 674 3.70 8.62 -51.95
CA GLU A 674 5.04 8.01 -52.08
C GLU A 674 5.00 6.49 -51.81
N PRO A 675 5.97 5.72 -52.34
CA PRO A 675 6.05 4.27 -52.09
C PRO A 675 6.32 3.96 -50.62
N ILE A 676 5.63 2.95 -50.10
CA ILE A 676 5.71 2.48 -48.71
C ILE A 676 6.47 1.16 -48.66
N ASP A 677 7.24 0.93 -47.60
CA ASP A 677 7.79 -0.38 -47.29
C ASP A 677 6.67 -1.34 -46.83
N GLU A 678 6.21 -2.17 -47.77
CA GLU A 678 5.14 -3.15 -47.54
C GLU A 678 5.52 -4.23 -46.53
N GLU A 679 6.80 -4.62 -46.48
CA GLU A 679 7.28 -5.66 -45.54
C GLU A 679 7.31 -5.12 -44.11
N ALA A 680 7.81 -3.89 -43.90
CA ALA A 680 7.75 -3.22 -42.61
C ALA A 680 6.30 -2.95 -42.18
N LYS A 681 5.42 -2.54 -43.11
CA LYS A 681 3.99 -2.34 -42.83
C LYS A 681 3.31 -3.62 -42.33
N GLU A 682 3.53 -4.75 -42.99
CA GLU A 682 2.95 -6.03 -42.58
C GLU A 682 3.47 -6.48 -41.21
N ARG A 683 4.77 -6.33 -40.95
CA ARG A 683 5.38 -6.62 -39.64
C ARG A 683 4.77 -5.76 -38.53
N VAL A 684 4.69 -4.44 -38.74
CA VAL A 684 4.08 -3.48 -37.80
C VAL A 684 2.61 -3.82 -37.54
N LEU A 685 1.81 -4.08 -38.58
CA LEU A 685 0.40 -4.48 -38.43
C LEU A 685 0.24 -5.77 -37.62
N LYS A 686 1.14 -6.75 -37.81
CA LYS A 686 1.13 -8.01 -37.07
C LYS A 686 1.37 -7.80 -35.57
N VAL A 687 2.30 -6.90 -35.19
CA VAL A 687 2.56 -6.54 -33.79
C VAL A 687 1.34 -5.85 -33.18
N ILE A 688 0.82 -4.81 -33.82
CA ILE A 688 -0.29 -3.98 -33.29
C ILE A 688 -1.59 -4.78 -33.10
N THR A 689 -1.79 -5.84 -33.89
CA THR A 689 -3.00 -6.68 -33.86
C THR A 689 -2.88 -7.92 -32.96
N THR A 690 -1.71 -8.17 -32.39
CA THR A 690 -1.41 -9.44 -31.70
C THR A 690 -0.77 -9.22 -30.33
N VAL A 691 0.17 -8.30 -30.22
CA VAL A 691 0.91 -8.05 -28.97
C VAL A 691 0.17 -7.06 -28.08
N ASN A 692 0.23 -7.28 -26.76
CA ASN A 692 -0.36 -6.35 -25.79
C ASN A 692 0.51 -5.09 -25.65
N SER A 693 0.26 -4.06 -26.45
CA SER A 693 1.12 -2.85 -26.50
C SER A 693 0.90 -1.84 -25.37
N ARG A 694 0.21 -2.21 -24.28
CA ARG A 694 -0.06 -1.28 -23.16
C ARG A 694 1.20 -0.74 -22.49
N SER A 695 2.25 -1.57 -22.39
CA SER A 695 3.57 -1.16 -21.89
C SER A 695 4.19 -0.01 -22.70
N TYR A 696 3.77 0.13 -23.96
CA TYR A 696 4.38 0.99 -24.97
C TYR A 696 3.45 2.11 -25.45
N GLU A 697 2.23 2.22 -24.90
CA GLU A 697 1.17 3.13 -25.38
C GLU A 697 1.61 4.60 -25.41
N ARG A 698 2.45 5.05 -24.46
CA ARG A 698 2.97 6.43 -24.44
C ARG A 698 3.95 6.71 -25.58
N ASP A 699 4.83 5.75 -25.86
CA ASP A 699 5.87 5.91 -26.89
C ASP A 699 5.22 5.83 -28.27
N ILE A 700 4.30 4.88 -28.46
CA ILE A 700 3.44 4.79 -29.66
C ILE A 700 2.60 6.06 -29.81
N LYS A 701 2.13 6.67 -28.71
CA LYS A 701 1.42 7.96 -28.77
C LYS A 701 2.34 9.10 -29.22
N ALA A 702 3.61 9.11 -28.83
CA ALA A 702 4.56 10.13 -29.29
C ALA A 702 4.78 10.04 -30.80
N VAL A 703 5.00 8.82 -31.31
CA VAL A 703 5.07 8.51 -32.75
C VAL A 703 3.77 8.92 -33.47
N TRP A 704 2.61 8.65 -32.87
CA TRP A 704 1.31 9.06 -33.43
C TRP A 704 1.09 10.57 -33.46
N GLU A 705 1.51 11.31 -32.42
CA GLU A 705 1.43 12.78 -32.43
C GLU A 705 2.38 13.38 -33.47
N ASN A 706 3.56 12.76 -33.70
CA ASN A 706 4.47 13.13 -34.78
C ASN A 706 3.79 12.93 -36.15
N PHE A 707 3.13 11.80 -36.36
CA PHE A 707 2.32 11.56 -37.56
C PHE A 707 1.20 12.58 -37.74
N LYS A 708 0.48 12.97 -36.68
CA LYS A 708 -0.58 13.99 -36.80
C LYS A 708 -0.06 15.33 -37.30
N GLN A 709 1.17 15.69 -36.95
CA GLN A 709 1.81 16.93 -37.37
C GLN A 709 2.27 16.87 -38.83
N HIS A 710 2.91 15.77 -39.23
CA HIS A 710 3.58 15.68 -40.54
C HIS A 710 2.77 14.95 -41.62
N LYS A 711 1.73 14.19 -41.23
CA LYS A 711 0.86 13.38 -42.11
C LYS A 711 1.63 12.42 -43.03
N ASN A 712 2.80 11.96 -42.61
CA ASN A 712 3.67 11.05 -43.37
C ASN A 712 3.52 9.61 -42.86
N VAL A 713 2.91 8.74 -43.66
CA VAL A 713 2.66 7.32 -43.33
C VAL A 713 3.95 6.50 -43.38
N SER A 714 4.85 6.76 -44.33
CA SER A 714 6.15 6.11 -44.44
C SER A 714 7.02 6.35 -43.20
N LEU A 715 7.04 7.60 -42.70
CA LEU A 715 7.72 7.94 -41.44
C LEU A 715 7.07 7.24 -40.24
N LEU A 716 5.73 7.17 -40.18
CA LEU A 716 5.01 6.44 -39.14
C LEU A 716 5.39 4.95 -39.12
N ILE A 717 5.50 4.31 -40.29
CA ILE A 717 5.90 2.90 -40.40
C ILE A 717 7.34 2.71 -39.96
N SER A 718 8.27 3.55 -40.42
CA SER A 718 9.68 3.47 -40.04
C SER A 718 9.89 3.65 -38.54
N GLU A 719 9.26 4.67 -37.92
CA GLU A 719 9.38 4.94 -36.49
C GLU A 719 8.78 3.81 -35.64
N LEU A 720 7.66 3.21 -36.08
CA LEU A 720 7.06 2.06 -35.38
C LEU A 720 7.89 0.80 -35.57
N ASP A 721 8.44 0.57 -36.77
CA ASP A 721 9.24 -0.62 -37.06
C ASP A 721 10.57 -0.61 -36.29
N GLU A 722 11.31 0.50 -36.34
CA GLU A 722 12.54 0.70 -35.56
C GLU A 722 12.26 0.52 -34.07
N TYR A 723 11.18 1.13 -33.57
CA TYR A 723 10.77 0.97 -32.18
C TYR A 723 10.44 -0.49 -31.81
N PHE A 724 9.76 -1.25 -32.68
CA PHE A 724 9.43 -2.65 -32.42
C PHE A 724 10.64 -3.58 -32.50
N VAL A 725 11.66 -3.24 -33.30
CA VAL A 725 12.96 -3.90 -33.28
C VAL A 725 13.66 -3.63 -31.95
N ASP A 726 13.78 -2.36 -31.55
CA ASP A 726 14.46 -1.96 -30.31
C ASP A 726 13.81 -2.52 -29.03
N THR A 727 12.53 -2.89 -29.11
CA THR A 727 11.74 -3.42 -27.98
C THR A 727 11.44 -4.93 -28.09
N ASP A 728 12.13 -5.64 -28.99
CA ASP A 728 12.03 -7.08 -29.21
C ASP A 728 10.59 -7.60 -29.45
N GLN A 729 9.68 -6.75 -29.96
CA GLN A 729 8.26 -7.12 -30.14
C GLN A 729 8.06 -8.17 -31.22
N TYR A 730 8.99 -8.26 -32.17
CA TYR A 730 8.99 -9.28 -33.21
C TYR A 730 9.39 -10.66 -32.69
N GLU A 731 10.27 -10.75 -31.70
CA GLU A 731 10.60 -12.03 -31.04
C GLU A 731 9.40 -12.55 -30.24
N GLU A 732 8.65 -11.66 -29.58
CA GLU A 732 7.42 -12.03 -28.84
C GLU A 732 6.35 -12.68 -29.73
N LEU A 733 6.23 -12.23 -30.99
CA LEU A 733 5.30 -12.81 -31.96
C LEU A 733 5.66 -14.24 -32.36
N ALA A 734 6.95 -14.61 -32.34
CA ALA A 734 7.40 -15.96 -32.63
C ALA A 734 7.10 -16.92 -31.45
N ASP A 735 7.28 -16.44 -30.21
CA ASP A 735 6.95 -17.18 -28.97
C ASP A 735 5.42 -17.35 -28.76
N ASP A 736 4.56 -16.54 -29.38
CA ASP A 736 3.10 -16.63 -29.27
C ASP A 736 2.51 -17.89 -29.95
N GLN A 737 3.32 -18.60 -30.77
CA GLN A 737 2.93 -19.90 -31.35
C GLN A 737 3.03 -21.06 -30.35
N ASP A 738 3.77 -20.89 -29.24
CA ASP A 738 3.99 -21.90 -28.18
C ASP A 738 2.99 -21.78 -27.01
N ILE A 739 1.79 -21.26 -27.26
CA ILE A 739 0.70 -21.35 -26.28
C ILE A 739 0.43 -22.84 -26.03
N ARG A 740 0.61 -23.27 -24.78
CA ARG A 740 0.36 -24.65 -24.31
C ARG A 740 -0.87 -25.22 -25.04
N PRO A 741 -0.77 -26.40 -25.68
CA PRO A 741 -1.91 -26.99 -26.37
C PRO A 741 -3.08 -27.06 -25.39
N ILE A 742 -4.21 -26.49 -25.82
CA ILE A 742 -5.43 -26.44 -25.02
C ILE A 742 -5.89 -27.88 -24.84
N GLU A 743 -5.74 -28.43 -23.64
CA GLU A 743 -6.35 -29.71 -23.33
C GLU A 743 -7.87 -29.52 -23.31
N VAL A 744 -8.54 -30.19 -24.25
CA VAL A 744 -10.00 -30.20 -24.36
C VAL A 744 -10.55 -30.99 -23.19
N ILE A 745 -11.08 -30.29 -22.19
CA ILE A 745 -11.77 -30.91 -21.04
C ILE A 745 -13.00 -31.65 -21.58
N GLN A 746 -13.09 -32.94 -21.30
CA GLN A 746 -14.27 -33.76 -21.53
C GLN A 746 -15.08 -33.88 -20.24
N GLN A 747 -16.37 -34.15 -20.34
CA GLN A 747 -17.24 -34.30 -19.17
C GLN A 747 -16.75 -35.40 -18.20
N LYS A 748 -16.12 -36.46 -18.72
CA LYS A 748 -15.53 -37.56 -17.94
C LYS A 748 -14.34 -37.14 -17.07
N ASP A 749 -13.73 -35.98 -17.37
CA ASP A 749 -12.58 -35.46 -16.61
C ASP A 749 -13.02 -34.76 -15.33
N ILE A 750 -14.32 -34.50 -15.17
CA ILE A 750 -14.94 -33.92 -13.98
C ILE A 750 -15.19 -35.03 -12.96
N LYS A 751 -14.42 -35.02 -11.87
CA LYS A 751 -14.56 -35.97 -10.76
C LYS A 751 -15.23 -35.30 -9.56
N LEU A 752 -16.25 -35.94 -8.99
CA LEU A 752 -16.84 -35.53 -7.73
C LEU A 752 -15.94 -35.96 -6.57
N ILE A 753 -15.52 -35.02 -5.73
CA ILE A 753 -14.70 -35.29 -4.54
C ILE A 753 -15.61 -35.55 -3.33
N CYS A 754 -16.54 -34.65 -3.04
CA CYS A 754 -17.53 -34.82 -1.99
C CYS A 754 -18.76 -33.94 -2.24
N TYR A 755 -19.85 -34.20 -1.51
CA TYR A 755 -21.03 -33.33 -1.50
C TYR A 755 -21.66 -33.26 -0.11
N GLU A 756 -22.32 -32.14 0.21
CA GLU A 756 -22.97 -31.95 1.51
C GLU A 756 -24.34 -31.31 1.37
N TRP A 757 -25.33 -31.91 2.03
CA TRP A 757 -26.68 -31.36 2.11
C TRP A 757 -26.80 -30.39 3.27
N PHE A 758 -27.27 -29.18 3.00
CA PHE A 758 -27.68 -28.22 4.03
C PHE A 758 -29.20 -28.22 4.10
N LYS A 759 -29.75 -28.68 5.22
CA LYS A 759 -31.19 -28.71 5.44
C LYS A 759 -31.68 -27.38 6.04
N PRO A 760 -32.92 -26.97 5.73
CA PRO A 760 -33.56 -25.87 6.45
C PRO A 760 -33.70 -26.23 7.93
N ASP A 761 -33.79 -25.21 8.78
CA ASP A 761 -34.05 -25.40 10.20
C ASP A 761 -35.42 -26.09 10.37
N THR A 762 -35.41 -27.34 10.80
CA THR A 762 -36.63 -28.10 11.08
C THR A 762 -37.06 -27.94 12.54
N SER A 763 -36.70 -26.82 13.20
CA SER A 763 -37.22 -26.47 14.52
C SER A 763 -38.71 -26.09 14.44
N GLU A 764 -39.55 -27.10 14.20
CA GLU A 764 -40.93 -27.19 14.70
C GLU A 764 -41.00 -28.19 15.85
#